data_AF-W4FQ23-F1
#
_entry.id   AF-W4FQ23-F1
#
_cell.length_a   1.000
_cell.length_b   1.000
_cell.length_c   1.000
_cell.angle_alpha   90.00
_cell.angle_beta   90.00
_cell.angle_gamma   90.00
#
_symmetry.space_group_name_H-M   'P 1'
#
loop_
_entity.id
_entity.type
_entity.pdbx_description
1 polymer ?
#
loop_
_entity_poly.entity_id
_entity_poly.type
_entity_poly.pdbx_seq_one_letter_code
_entity_poly.pdbx_strand_id
1 'polypeptide(L)'
;MFKANDQGEDDSVIDSIPETRDDRQDKLRKAFAEGLGTMILVLIGDGVVAQTVISQQMELRNAKLTSNPMDVTAFAGDWMSISLGFGIALMLGIYVSGGVSGGHLNPAVSITMAVFKKLEWSYLPYYIGGQTAGAFLGAVFVYLGYRPAFVDLNIWDQTTAGIFATYPKSHMTLVEGFIDEIVGSFLLLLGIFAITDKRNNPADPGSRPAIIGMLLAGIAMSFGYNTGFALNPARDFGPRLFTLMAGWGGNVFVYGNGYFWVPIFAPVFGGLAGAFVYTYCIERFHPQYVPGNRPSSSTIDEDMAEQSPTTRRFSTAHGVFTFESSSTIYMFAKALRSNVHVVAGVGAFTLGIAGGLNRPATESSSTHSALNEIALRLRAIEQDLGLKSPNEGKPEYNNYPVLTPKHKSLMAKHITPEIYTKLAGRKTSLGYTLDQAIQTGVDTPHLGVGIVAGDEDSFTVFKELMDPIIEGWHGYKPEDKHHSDLDYTKIKNGDIPASYVESTRIRAGRSVRGLALPPGTSRGERREVERVLSKALSNLTSDLRGKYYPLSKMTKQEEQQLIDDHFLFQKPGGGTLLTNAGAARDWPDGRGIFHNDAKSFLVWVNEEDHMRVISMENTGNVKSVFERFVRGVNGVEKVVKAEGREYMYDDHLGFLCTCPSNLGTGLRASVMIKFPKLSENSDQFYALCDVLGLQARGSKGEHSPPGPGGVYDVSNKARIGFSEVELVQTMIDGVWKLIELEEDLKKGLSIADKVAKLGVKAGGAKGGH
;
A
#
# COMPACT_ATOMS: atom_id res chain seq x y z
N MET A 1 -21.79 17.35 -19.06
CA MET A 1 -22.80 17.92 -19.98
C MET A 1 -23.40 16.77 -20.78
N PHE A 2 -24.43 16.12 -20.25
CA PHE A 2 -25.45 15.39 -21.01
C PHE A 2 -26.65 15.28 -20.07
N LYS A 3 -27.58 16.22 -20.25
CA LYS A 3 -28.97 16.15 -19.79
C LYS A 3 -29.78 15.67 -21.00
N ALA A 4 -30.62 14.67 -20.78
CA ALA A 4 -31.87 14.39 -21.49
C ALA A 4 -32.45 13.14 -20.82
N ASN A 5 -33.73 12.99 -20.52
CA ASN A 5 -34.90 13.85 -20.52
C ASN A 5 -35.91 13.06 -19.70
N ASP A 6 -36.53 13.67 -18.70
CA ASP A 6 -37.77 13.15 -18.10
C ASP A 6 -38.86 13.20 -19.17
N GLN A 7 -39.28 12.04 -19.65
CA GLN A 7 -40.63 11.83 -20.16
C GLN A 7 -41.10 10.49 -19.60
N GLY A 8 -42.09 10.58 -18.70
CA GLY A 8 -42.81 9.41 -18.22
C GLY A 8 -43.60 8.80 -19.36
N GLU A 9 -43.14 7.63 -19.81
CA GLU A 9 -43.93 6.67 -20.56
C GLU A 9 -43.84 5.34 -19.79
N ASP A 10 -44.93 5.05 -19.08
CA ASP A 10 -45.50 3.74 -18.78
C ASP A 10 -44.56 2.51 -18.97
N ASP A 11 -43.91 2.09 -17.89
CA ASP A 11 -43.04 0.88 -17.81
C ASP A 11 -43.83 -0.45 -17.91
N SER A 12 -45.06 -0.45 -18.45
CA SER A 12 -45.93 -1.63 -18.54
C SER A 12 -45.80 -2.42 -19.84
N VAL A 13 -44.79 -2.15 -20.69
CA VAL A 13 -44.57 -2.87 -21.97
C VAL A 13 -43.19 -3.53 -22.05
N ILE A 14 -42.85 -4.39 -21.07
CA ILE A 14 -41.98 -5.55 -21.30
C ILE A 14 -42.57 -6.79 -20.61
N ASP A 15 -43.88 -6.97 -20.73
CA ASP A 15 -44.52 -8.26 -20.47
C ASP A 15 -44.89 -8.92 -21.81
N SER A 16 -44.50 -10.19 -21.95
CA SER A 16 -44.67 -11.11 -23.10
C SER A 16 -43.65 -11.06 -24.24
N ILE A 17 -42.41 -11.50 -23.98
CA ILE A 17 -41.66 -12.24 -25.01
C ILE A 17 -42.22 -13.67 -25.03
N PRO A 18 -42.76 -14.17 -26.17
CA PRO A 18 -43.43 -15.47 -26.23
C PRO A 18 -42.54 -16.64 -25.80
N GLU A 19 -43.07 -17.49 -24.93
CA GLU A 19 -42.55 -18.83 -24.56
C GLU A 19 -42.67 -19.82 -25.74
N THR A 20 -41.92 -19.57 -26.82
CA THR A 20 -41.61 -20.62 -27.80
C THR A 20 -40.13 -20.56 -28.17
N ARG A 21 -39.25 -20.38 -27.16
CA ARG A 21 -37.82 -20.61 -27.39
C ARG A 21 -37.59 -22.11 -27.53
N ASP A 22 -37.04 -22.50 -28.68
CA ASP A 22 -36.47 -23.82 -28.89
C ASP A 22 -35.58 -24.18 -27.69
N ASP A 23 -35.87 -25.30 -27.03
CA ASP A 23 -35.15 -25.81 -25.85
C ASP A 23 -33.64 -25.86 -26.12
N ARG A 24 -33.23 -26.17 -27.36
CA ARG A 24 -31.83 -26.13 -27.77
C ARG A 24 -31.27 -24.71 -27.77
N GLN A 25 -32.02 -23.73 -28.24
CA GLN A 25 -31.60 -22.32 -28.25
C GLN A 25 -31.47 -21.76 -26.84
N ASP A 26 -32.38 -22.11 -25.91
CA ASP A 26 -32.25 -21.68 -24.51
C ASP A 26 -31.03 -22.30 -23.83
N LYS A 27 -30.80 -23.61 -24.04
CA LYS A 27 -29.59 -24.30 -23.57
C LYS A 27 -28.31 -23.67 -24.10
N LEU A 28 -28.25 -23.35 -25.39
CA LEU A 28 -27.10 -22.66 -25.99
C LEU A 28 -26.94 -21.24 -25.44
N ARG A 29 -28.02 -20.48 -25.29
CA ARG A 29 -28.00 -19.13 -24.71
C ARG A 29 -27.40 -19.15 -23.29
N LYS A 30 -27.83 -20.08 -22.45
CA LYS A 30 -27.29 -20.27 -21.10
C LYS A 30 -25.84 -20.75 -21.13
N ALA A 31 -25.48 -21.64 -22.06
CA ALA A 31 -24.09 -22.06 -22.26
C ALA A 31 -23.17 -20.87 -22.60
N PHE A 32 -23.62 -19.96 -23.47
CA PHE A 32 -22.86 -18.76 -23.82
C PHE A 32 -22.76 -17.79 -22.65
N ALA A 33 -23.84 -17.60 -21.87
CA ALA A 33 -23.80 -16.76 -20.67
C ALA A 33 -22.82 -17.31 -19.62
N GLU A 34 -22.88 -18.61 -19.35
CA GLU A 34 -21.96 -19.31 -18.46
C GLU A 34 -20.52 -19.26 -18.97
N GLY A 35 -20.31 -19.42 -20.28
CA GLY A 35 -19.00 -19.30 -20.90
C GLY A 35 -18.43 -17.89 -20.80
N LEU A 36 -19.22 -16.86 -21.09
CA LEU A 36 -18.78 -15.47 -21.00
C LEU A 36 -18.47 -15.07 -19.55
N GLY A 37 -19.32 -15.45 -18.60
CA GLY A 37 -19.06 -15.20 -17.17
C GLY A 37 -17.82 -15.94 -16.67
N THR A 38 -17.61 -17.19 -17.08
CA THR A 38 -16.43 -17.97 -16.67
C THR A 38 -15.15 -17.46 -17.34
N MET A 39 -15.25 -16.98 -18.58
CA MET A 39 -14.16 -16.28 -19.26
C MET A 39 -13.73 -15.04 -18.48
N ILE A 40 -14.67 -14.22 -17.99
CA ILE A 40 -14.37 -13.04 -17.14
C ILE A 40 -13.72 -13.47 -15.82
N LEU A 41 -14.28 -14.49 -15.17
CA LEU A 41 -13.73 -15.06 -13.94
C LEU A 41 -12.25 -15.44 -14.10
N VAL A 42 -11.93 -16.19 -15.15
CA VAL A 42 -10.57 -16.65 -15.41
C VAL A 42 -9.68 -15.53 -15.94
N LEU A 43 -10.16 -14.68 -16.86
CA LEU A 43 -9.37 -13.59 -17.44
C LEU A 43 -8.87 -12.62 -16.36
N ILE A 44 -9.75 -12.19 -15.45
CA ILE A 44 -9.37 -11.28 -14.37
C ILE A 44 -8.62 -12.05 -13.28
N GLY A 45 -9.11 -13.23 -12.89
CA GLY A 45 -8.48 -14.06 -11.85
C GLY A 45 -7.05 -14.45 -12.20
N ASP A 46 -6.85 -15.18 -13.30
CA ASP A 46 -5.53 -15.56 -13.79
C ASP A 46 -4.71 -14.33 -14.21
N GLY A 47 -5.34 -13.23 -14.65
CA GLY A 47 -4.65 -11.97 -14.94
C GLY A 47 -3.95 -11.38 -13.72
N VAL A 48 -4.61 -11.42 -12.56
CA VAL A 48 -4.01 -10.99 -11.28
C VAL A 48 -2.93 -11.96 -10.81
N VAL A 49 -3.09 -13.27 -11.05
CA VAL A 49 -2.02 -14.25 -10.78
C VAL A 49 -0.84 -14.02 -11.73
N ALA A 50 -1.10 -13.73 -13.00
CA ALA A 50 -0.09 -13.49 -14.02
C ALA A 50 0.78 -12.29 -13.65
N GLN A 51 0.20 -11.12 -13.34
CA GLN A 51 1.01 -9.98 -12.89
C GLN A 51 1.83 -10.31 -11.64
N THR A 52 1.25 -11.07 -10.70
CA THR A 52 1.90 -11.41 -9.43
C THR A 52 3.08 -12.34 -9.67
N VAL A 53 2.86 -13.48 -10.33
CA VAL A 53 3.89 -14.49 -10.58
C VAL A 53 4.94 -13.96 -11.55
N ILE A 54 4.55 -13.29 -12.62
CA ILE A 54 5.50 -12.77 -13.61
C ILE A 54 6.38 -11.70 -12.98
N SER A 55 5.82 -10.70 -12.28
CA SER A 55 6.66 -9.69 -11.60
C SER A 55 7.61 -10.34 -10.58
N GLN A 56 7.14 -11.32 -9.82
CA GLN A 56 8.00 -12.08 -8.90
C GLN A 56 9.12 -12.84 -9.62
N GLN A 57 8.83 -13.52 -10.72
CA GLN A 57 9.84 -14.23 -11.49
C GLN A 57 10.80 -13.29 -12.21
N MET A 58 10.31 -12.13 -12.68
CA MET A 58 11.14 -11.08 -13.24
C MET A 58 12.12 -10.59 -12.19
N GLU A 59 11.65 -10.32 -10.97
CA GLU A 59 12.50 -9.86 -9.87
C GLU A 59 13.44 -10.95 -9.34
N LEU A 60 13.00 -12.21 -9.28
CA LEU A 60 13.88 -13.33 -8.97
C LEU A 60 14.98 -13.49 -10.02
N ARG A 61 14.64 -13.37 -11.30
CA ARG A 61 15.60 -13.40 -12.40
C ARG A 61 16.52 -12.18 -12.33
N ASN A 62 15.99 -11.00 -12.06
CA ASN A 62 16.75 -9.76 -11.92
C ASN A 62 17.74 -9.88 -10.75
N ALA A 63 17.30 -10.36 -9.60
CA ALA A 63 18.14 -10.63 -8.43
C ALA A 63 19.25 -11.64 -8.75
N LYS A 64 18.94 -12.74 -9.44
CA LYS A 64 19.94 -13.74 -9.88
C LYS A 64 20.94 -13.14 -10.87
N LEU A 65 20.47 -12.39 -11.87
CA LEU A 65 21.32 -11.79 -12.90
C LEU A 65 22.20 -10.65 -12.38
N THR A 66 21.70 -9.89 -11.40
CA THR A 66 22.39 -8.73 -10.85
C THR A 66 23.12 -9.03 -9.55
N SER A 67 22.95 -10.23 -8.98
CA SER A 67 23.37 -10.57 -7.62
C SER A 67 22.86 -9.60 -6.55
N ASN A 68 21.82 -8.81 -6.86
CA ASN A 68 21.13 -7.98 -5.88
C ASN A 68 20.17 -8.86 -5.05
N PRO A 69 19.86 -8.46 -3.82
CA PRO A 69 18.72 -9.03 -3.11
C PRO A 69 17.44 -8.86 -3.93
N MET A 70 16.55 -9.85 -3.85
CA MET A 70 15.23 -9.80 -4.49
C MET A 70 14.44 -8.57 -4.00
N ASP A 71 14.08 -7.69 -4.93
CA ASP A 71 13.20 -6.56 -4.65
C ASP A 71 11.75 -7.04 -4.58
N VAL A 72 11.34 -7.47 -3.38
CA VAL A 72 9.95 -7.89 -3.13
C VAL A 72 8.94 -6.75 -3.23
N THR A 73 9.39 -5.49 -3.33
CA THR A 73 8.49 -4.33 -3.49
C THR A 73 8.13 -4.05 -4.94
N ALA A 74 8.91 -4.60 -5.89
CA ALA A 74 8.60 -4.59 -7.31
C ALA A 74 7.61 -5.70 -7.73
N PHE A 75 7.13 -6.50 -6.77
CA PHE A 75 6.02 -7.43 -7.02
C PHE A 75 4.75 -6.62 -7.31
N ALA A 76 4.17 -6.80 -8.49
CA ALA A 76 2.94 -6.13 -8.92
C ALA A 76 1.69 -6.61 -8.17
N GLY A 77 1.81 -7.68 -7.39
CA GLY A 77 0.74 -8.23 -6.58
C GLY A 77 1.25 -9.22 -5.54
N ASP A 78 0.35 -9.57 -4.64
CA ASP A 78 0.55 -10.54 -3.56
C ASP A 78 -0.69 -11.45 -3.40
N TRP A 79 -0.70 -12.28 -2.37
CA TRP A 79 -1.82 -13.18 -2.09
C TRP A 79 -3.15 -12.46 -1.85
N MET A 80 -3.10 -11.26 -1.23
CA MET A 80 -4.29 -10.45 -0.99
C MET A 80 -4.87 -9.96 -2.32
N SER A 81 -4.01 -9.48 -3.23
CA SER A 81 -4.42 -9.06 -4.57
C SER A 81 -5.07 -10.20 -5.35
N ILE A 82 -4.49 -11.41 -5.30
CA ILE A 82 -5.05 -12.62 -5.93
C ILE A 82 -6.42 -12.94 -5.34
N SER A 83 -6.55 -12.92 -4.02
CA SER A 83 -7.79 -13.27 -3.33
C SER A 83 -8.92 -12.29 -3.65
N LEU A 84 -8.65 -10.99 -3.60
CA LEU A 84 -9.62 -9.95 -3.95
C LEU A 84 -9.92 -9.96 -5.46
N GLY A 85 -8.91 -10.18 -6.29
CA GLY A 85 -9.02 -10.25 -7.74
C GLY A 85 -9.98 -11.34 -8.19
N PHE A 86 -9.85 -12.56 -7.66
CA PHE A 86 -10.79 -13.66 -7.94
C PHE A 86 -12.21 -13.38 -7.41
N GLY A 87 -12.35 -12.75 -6.24
CA GLY A 87 -13.65 -12.34 -5.71
C GLY A 87 -14.36 -11.32 -6.62
N ILE A 88 -13.64 -10.30 -7.07
CA ILE A 88 -14.15 -9.29 -8.02
C ILE A 88 -14.46 -9.93 -9.38
N ALA A 89 -13.61 -10.83 -9.86
CA ALA A 89 -13.80 -11.55 -11.11
C ALA A 89 -15.09 -12.38 -11.09
N LEU A 90 -15.34 -13.10 -9.98
CA LEU A 90 -16.58 -13.86 -9.79
C LEU A 90 -17.80 -12.93 -9.76
N MET A 91 -17.74 -11.83 -9.00
CA MET A 91 -18.82 -10.84 -8.94
C MET A 91 -19.19 -10.33 -10.35
N LEU A 92 -18.20 -9.89 -11.13
CA LEU A 92 -18.42 -9.36 -12.47
C LEU A 92 -18.94 -10.44 -13.43
N GLY A 93 -18.40 -11.66 -13.35
CA GLY A 93 -18.88 -12.80 -14.13
C GLY A 93 -20.36 -13.09 -13.85
N ILE A 94 -20.78 -13.08 -12.58
CA ILE A 94 -22.18 -13.26 -12.18
C ILE A 94 -23.03 -12.09 -12.68
N TYR A 95 -22.58 -10.83 -12.61
CA TYR A 95 -23.34 -9.71 -13.17
C TYR A 95 -23.59 -9.85 -14.68
N VAL A 96 -22.61 -10.37 -15.43
CA VAL A 96 -22.72 -10.57 -16.88
C VAL A 96 -23.63 -11.75 -17.26
N SER A 97 -23.68 -12.80 -16.43
CA SER A 97 -24.32 -14.07 -16.78
C SER A 97 -25.59 -14.39 -15.99
N GLY A 98 -25.77 -13.75 -14.83
CA GLY A 98 -26.75 -14.09 -13.80
C GLY A 98 -28.19 -13.94 -14.26
N GLY A 99 -28.51 -12.87 -15.00
CA GLY A 99 -29.85 -12.65 -15.55
C GLY A 99 -30.28 -13.66 -16.63
N VAL A 100 -29.36 -14.47 -17.16
CA VAL A 100 -29.62 -15.46 -18.21
C VAL A 100 -29.54 -16.89 -17.70
N SER A 101 -28.47 -17.20 -16.95
CA SER A 101 -28.11 -18.56 -16.52
C SER A 101 -28.14 -18.77 -15.00
N GLY A 102 -28.30 -17.70 -14.22
CA GLY A 102 -28.04 -17.74 -12.78
C GLY A 102 -26.56 -17.55 -12.41
N GLY A 103 -25.64 -17.61 -13.37
CA GLY A 103 -24.23 -17.28 -13.18
C GLY A 103 -23.52 -18.26 -12.26
N HIS A 104 -23.60 -19.56 -12.57
CA HIS A 104 -22.95 -20.59 -11.76
C HIS A 104 -21.43 -20.53 -11.92
N LEU A 105 -20.95 -20.36 -13.14
CA LEU A 105 -19.54 -20.21 -13.55
C LEU A 105 -18.59 -21.32 -13.06
N ASN A 106 -19.17 -22.41 -12.57
CA ASN A 106 -18.49 -23.45 -11.83
C ASN A 106 -19.25 -24.78 -11.99
N PRO A 107 -18.64 -25.83 -12.56
CA PRO A 107 -19.26 -27.15 -12.68
C PRO A 107 -19.70 -27.74 -11.33
N ALA A 108 -18.96 -27.52 -10.24
CA ALA A 108 -19.34 -28.00 -8.92
C ALA A 108 -20.61 -27.30 -8.41
N VAL A 109 -20.78 -26.01 -8.69
CA VAL A 109 -22.03 -25.28 -8.41
C VAL A 109 -23.16 -25.84 -9.27
N SER A 110 -22.97 -25.98 -10.58
CA SER A 110 -24.00 -26.50 -11.48
C SER A 110 -24.45 -27.92 -11.12
N ILE A 111 -23.52 -28.82 -10.80
CA ILE A 111 -23.83 -30.18 -10.35
C ILE A 111 -24.59 -30.14 -9.03
N THR A 112 -24.15 -29.32 -8.07
CA THR A 112 -24.83 -29.18 -6.77
C THR A 112 -26.25 -28.64 -6.95
N MET A 113 -26.43 -27.59 -7.75
CA MET A 113 -27.75 -27.05 -8.07
C MET A 113 -28.65 -28.10 -8.75
N ALA A 114 -28.09 -28.95 -9.63
CA ALA A 114 -28.85 -30.02 -10.26
C ALA A 114 -29.31 -31.10 -9.26
N VAL A 115 -28.42 -31.52 -8.36
CA VAL A 115 -28.74 -32.50 -7.29
C VAL A 115 -29.83 -31.97 -6.36
N PHE A 116 -29.77 -30.68 -6.01
CA PHE A 116 -30.77 -30.03 -5.16
C PHE A 116 -31.99 -29.49 -5.94
N LYS A 117 -32.18 -29.92 -7.20
CA LYS A 117 -33.32 -29.58 -8.07
C LYS A 117 -33.51 -28.07 -8.32
N LYS A 118 -32.43 -27.29 -8.20
CA LYS A 118 -32.35 -25.86 -8.56
C LYS A 118 -31.86 -25.65 -10.00
N LEU A 119 -31.35 -26.69 -10.67
CA LEU A 119 -31.02 -26.73 -12.09
C LEU A 119 -31.55 -28.03 -12.71
N GLU A 120 -32.12 -27.97 -13.90
CA GLU A 120 -32.49 -29.19 -14.63
C GLU A 120 -31.26 -29.91 -15.19
N TRP A 121 -31.19 -31.23 -15.01
CA TRP A 121 -30.07 -32.07 -15.45
C TRP A 121 -29.75 -31.96 -16.95
N SER A 122 -30.75 -31.65 -17.78
CA SER A 122 -30.58 -31.51 -19.23
C SER A 122 -29.71 -30.30 -19.62
N TYR A 123 -29.58 -29.29 -18.75
CA TYR A 123 -28.72 -28.13 -18.96
C TYR A 123 -27.27 -28.38 -18.53
N LEU A 124 -27.03 -29.37 -17.67
CA LEU A 124 -25.73 -29.58 -17.03
C LEU A 124 -24.57 -29.74 -18.04
N PRO A 125 -24.68 -30.53 -19.13
CA PRO A 125 -23.61 -30.63 -20.13
C PRO A 125 -23.30 -29.28 -20.82
N TYR A 126 -24.32 -28.44 -21.03
CA TYR A 126 -24.18 -27.13 -21.64
C TYR A 126 -23.49 -26.13 -20.72
N TYR A 127 -23.81 -26.17 -19.42
CA TYR A 127 -23.14 -25.37 -18.41
C TYR A 127 -21.68 -25.79 -18.30
N ILE A 128 -21.39 -27.08 -18.10
CA ILE A 128 -20.00 -27.57 -17.95
C ILE A 128 -19.18 -27.28 -19.22
N GLY A 129 -19.75 -27.53 -20.40
CA GLY A 129 -19.09 -27.23 -21.68
C GLY A 129 -18.83 -25.74 -21.87
N GLY A 130 -19.84 -24.89 -21.63
CA GLY A 130 -19.73 -23.44 -21.71
C GLY A 130 -18.70 -22.88 -20.74
N GLN A 131 -18.77 -23.27 -19.46
CA GLN A 131 -17.84 -22.87 -18.40
C GLN A 131 -16.41 -23.26 -18.74
N THR A 132 -16.17 -24.50 -19.17
CA THR A 132 -14.83 -24.99 -19.52
C THR A 132 -14.27 -24.28 -20.75
N ALA A 133 -15.10 -24.04 -21.79
CA ALA A 133 -14.69 -23.29 -22.98
C ALA A 133 -14.41 -21.81 -22.64
N GLY A 134 -15.23 -21.19 -21.79
CA GLY A 134 -15.03 -19.84 -21.28
C GLY A 134 -13.72 -19.71 -20.51
N ALA A 135 -13.47 -20.63 -19.57
CA ALA A 135 -12.23 -20.69 -18.80
C ALA A 135 -11.00 -20.86 -19.70
N PHE A 136 -11.08 -21.75 -20.69
CA PHE A 136 -10.05 -21.93 -21.71
C PHE A 136 -9.75 -20.62 -22.46
N LEU A 137 -10.78 -19.92 -22.94
CA LEU A 137 -10.62 -18.64 -23.65
C LEU A 137 -10.08 -17.53 -22.75
N GLY A 138 -10.49 -17.49 -21.47
CA GLY A 138 -9.95 -16.56 -20.49
C GLY A 138 -8.43 -16.72 -20.34
N ALA A 139 -7.96 -17.97 -20.21
CA ALA A 139 -6.54 -18.29 -20.16
C ALA A 139 -5.79 -17.91 -21.44
N VAL A 140 -6.39 -18.12 -22.62
CA VAL A 140 -5.81 -17.67 -23.90
C VAL A 140 -5.58 -16.16 -23.88
N PHE A 141 -6.55 -15.37 -23.44
CA PHE A 141 -6.41 -13.90 -23.40
C PHE A 141 -5.36 -13.43 -22.39
N VAL A 142 -5.28 -14.07 -21.21
CA VAL A 142 -4.21 -13.79 -20.24
C VAL A 142 -2.85 -14.10 -20.85
N TYR A 143 -2.69 -15.25 -21.49
CA TYR A 143 -1.45 -15.60 -22.17
C TYR A 143 -1.08 -14.60 -23.26
N LEU A 144 -2.04 -14.18 -24.10
CA LEU A 144 -1.77 -13.20 -25.16
C LEU A 144 -1.33 -11.85 -24.58
N GLY A 145 -1.97 -11.38 -23.51
CA GLY A 145 -1.62 -10.14 -22.82
C GLY A 145 -0.23 -10.15 -22.19
N TYR A 146 0.18 -11.31 -21.63
CA TYR A 146 1.47 -11.48 -20.97
C TYR A 146 2.52 -12.21 -21.82
N ARG A 147 2.23 -12.50 -23.10
CA ARG A 147 3.11 -13.29 -23.99
C ARG A 147 4.54 -12.76 -24.04
N PRO A 148 4.79 -11.44 -24.17
CA PRO A 148 6.16 -10.91 -24.16
C PRO A 148 6.92 -11.28 -22.89
N ALA A 149 6.25 -11.25 -21.73
CA ALA A 149 6.86 -11.58 -20.44
C ALA A 149 7.11 -13.09 -20.28
N PHE A 150 6.21 -13.95 -20.79
CA PHE A 150 6.46 -15.40 -20.82
C PHE A 150 7.67 -15.75 -21.70
N VAL A 151 7.78 -15.13 -22.88
CA VAL A 151 8.92 -15.32 -23.79
C VAL A 151 10.21 -14.82 -23.15
N ASP A 152 10.16 -13.66 -22.50
CA ASP A 152 11.33 -13.05 -21.85
C ASP A 152 11.80 -13.85 -20.63
N LEU A 153 10.89 -14.28 -19.74
CA LEU A 153 11.24 -15.14 -18.61
C LEU A 153 11.76 -16.51 -19.06
N ASN A 154 11.20 -17.03 -20.15
CA ASN A 154 11.49 -18.36 -20.68
C ASN A 154 11.42 -19.48 -19.63
N ILE A 155 10.45 -19.38 -18.71
CA ILE A 155 10.15 -20.41 -17.70
C ILE A 155 8.88 -21.12 -18.15
N TRP A 156 8.99 -22.39 -18.56
CA TRP A 156 7.91 -23.23 -19.10
C TRP A 156 7.64 -24.46 -18.22
N ASP A 157 7.58 -24.25 -16.90
CA ASP A 157 7.36 -25.30 -15.91
C ASP A 157 6.17 -24.97 -14.97
N GLN A 158 6.03 -25.71 -13.86
CA GLN A 158 4.97 -25.51 -12.87
C GLN A 158 4.89 -24.07 -12.33
N THR A 159 6.00 -23.34 -12.30
CA THR A 159 6.08 -21.96 -11.79
C THR A 159 5.13 -21.04 -12.54
N THR A 160 5.19 -21.06 -13.87
CA THR A 160 4.36 -20.22 -14.75
C THR A 160 3.08 -20.93 -15.19
N ALA A 161 3.05 -22.27 -15.21
CA ALA A 161 1.80 -23.01 -15.39
C ALA A 161 0.82 -22.75 -14.22
N GLY A 162 1.36 -22.46 -13.03
CA GLY A 162 0.62 -22.09 -11.82
C GLY A 162 -0.16 -20.79 -11.92
N ILE A 163 0.07 -19.99 -12.97
CA ILE A 163 -0.75 -18.82 -13.29
C ILE A 163 -2.16 -19.25 -13.71
N PHE A 164 -2.24 -20.34 -14.48
CA PHE A 164 -3.44 -20.77 -15.17
C PHE A 164 -4.20 -21.84 -14.39
N ALA A 165 -3.47 -22.76 -13.76
CA ALA A 165 -4.07 -23.90 -13.06
C ALA A 165 -3.48 -24.05 -11.65
N THR A 166 -4.21 -24.75 -10.79
CA THR A 166 -3.85 -24.92 -9.38
C THR A 166 -2.91 -26.10 -9.18
N TYR A 167 -2.00 -25.98 -8.21
CA TYR A 167 -1.02 -27.01 -7.88
C TYR A 167 -0.73 -26.99 -6.38
N PRO A 168 -0.54 -28.17 -5.76
CA PRO A 168 -0.29 -28.27 -4.33
C PRO A 168 1.10 -27.72 -3.99
N LYS A 169 1.23 -27.08 -2.83
CA LYS A 169 2.54 -26.71 -2.27
C LYS A 169 3.35 -27.95 -1.89
N SER A 170 4.66 -27.78 -1.71
CA SER A 170 5.59 -28.89 -1.45
C SER A 170 5.29 -29.67 -0.17
N HIS A 171 4.60 -29.07 0.80
CA HIS A 171 4.18 -29.73 2.04
C HIS A 171 2.84 -30.47 1.92
N MET A 172 2.15 -30.40 0.79
CA MET A 172 0.82 -30.99 0.59
C MET A 172 0.91 -32.32 -0.14
N THR A 173 0.26 -33.34 0.41
CA THR A 173 -0.04 -34.59 -0.29
C THR A 173 -1.32 -34.46 -1.14
N LEU A 174 -1.55 -35.42 -2.04
CA LEU A 174 -2.81 -35.50 -2.81
C LEU A 174 -4.04 -35.56 -1.91
N VAL A 175 -3.95 -36.31 -0.79
CA VAL A 175 -5.06 -36.49 0.15
C VAL A 175 -5.35 -35.20 0.88
N GLU A 176 -4.32 -34.51 1.38
CA GLU A 176 -4.50 -33.23 2.06
C GLU A 176 -5.04 -32.17 1.10
N GLY A 177 -4.55 -32.13 -0.15
CA GLY A 177 -5.09 -31.22 -1.17
C GLY A 177 -6.54 -31.52 -1.53
N PHE A 178 -6.93 -32.80 -1.57
CA PHE A 178 -8.31 -33.21 -1.79
C PHE A 178 -9.24 -32.77 -0.65
N ILE A 179 -8.77 -32.87 0.60
CA ILE A 179 -9.51 -32.37 1.77
C ILE A 179 -9.62 -30.84 1.74
N ASP A 180 -8.55 -30.14 1.40
CA ASP A 180 -8.50 -28.67 1.33
C ASP A 180 -9.53 -28.12 0.31
N GLU A 181 -9.58 -28.70 -0.90
CA GLU A 181 -10.56 -28.34 -1.92
C GLU A 181 -12.01 -28.69 -1.50
N ILE A 182 -12.23 -29.78 -0.76
CA ILE A 182 -13.55 -30.10 -0.18
C ILE A 182 -13.98 -29.01 0.79
N VAL A 183 -13.09 -28.57 1.69
CA VAL A 183 -13.42 -27.57 2.72
C VAL A 183 -13.76 -26.23 2.08
N GLY A 184 -12.95 -25.75 1.13
CA GLY A 184 -13.22 -24.49 0.44
C GLY A 184 -14.55 -24.52 -0.33
N SER A 185 -14.82 -25.59 -1.08
CA SER A 185 -16.07 -25.70 -1.84
C SER A 185 -17.30 -25.94 -0.95
N PHE A 186 -17.12 -26.59 0.20
CA PHE A 186 -18.14 -26.69 1.24
C PHE A 186 -18.58 -25.30 1.71
N LEU A 187 -17.62 -24.44 2.08
CA LEU A 187 -17.92 -23.07 2.52
C LEU A 187 -18.56 -22.24 1.42
N LEU A 188 -18.08 -22.39 0.18
CA LEU A 188 -18.62 -21.68 -0.98
C LEU A 188 -20.10 -22.02 -1.21
N LEU A 189 -20.47 -23.30 -1.29
CA LEU A 189 -21.85 -23.69 -1.57
C LEU A 189 -22.78 -23.51 -0.37
N LEU A 190 -22.29 -23.70 0.86
CA LEU A 190 -23.04 -23.37 2.07
C LEU A 190 -23.38 -21.87 2.08
N GLY A 191 -22.40 -21.01 1.77
CA GLY A 191 -22.60 -19.58 1.69
C GLY A 191 -23.53 -19.17 0.55
N ILE A 192 -23.38 -19.73 -0.66
CA ILE A 192 -24.28 -19.46 -1.79
C ILE A 192 -25.73 -19.82 -1.44
N PHE A 193 -25.96 -21.00 -0.85
CA PHE A 193 -27.31 -21.39 -0.43
C PHE A 193 -27.84 -20.42 0.64
N ALA A 194 -27.02 -20.03 1.61
CA ALA A 194 -27.41 -19.07 2.66
C ALA A 194 -27.76 -17.68 2.12
N ILE A 195 -26.96 -17.16 1.18
CA ILE A 195 -27.10 -15.83 0.57
C ILE A 195 -28.32 -15.77 -0.36
N THR A 196 -28.68 -16.89 -0.99
CA THR A 196 -29.78 -16.97 -1.96
C THR A 196 -31.10 -17.48 -1.38
N ASP A 197 -31.10 -17.96 -0.14
CA ASP A 197 -32.32 -18.43 0.53
C ASP A 197 -33.21 -17.28 0.98
N LYS A 198 -34.34 -17.13 0.28
CA LYS A 198 -35.36 -16.11 0.55
C LYS A 198 -35.98 -16.19 1.95
N ARG A 199 -35.87 -17.32 2.65
CA ARG A 199 -36.45 -17.53 4.00
C ARG A 199 -35.44 -17.31 5.13
N ASN A 200 -34.19 -17.04 4.79
CA ASN A 200 -33.13 -16.74 5.75
C ASN A 200 -32.87 -15.22 5.77
N ASN A 201 -31.61 -14.79 5.66
CA ASN A 201 -31.21 -13.40 5.46
C ASN A 201 -30.61 -13.24 4.05
N PRO A 202 -31.43 -13.28 2.98
CA PRO A 202 -30.94 -13.22 1.62
C PRO A 202 -30.32 -11.85 1.34
N ALA A 203 -29.29 -11.84 0.50
CA ALA A 203 -28.84 -10.59 -0.09
C ALA A 203 -29.87 -10.06 -1.11
N ASP A 204 -29.97 -8.72 -1.21
CA ASP A 204 -30.79 -8.05 -2.21
C ASP A 204 -30.39 -8.47 -3.62
N PRO A 205 -31.33 -8.68 -4.56
CA PRO A 205 -31.03 -9.19 -5.90
C PRO A 205 -29.84 -8.53 -6.61
N GLY A 206 -29.74 -7.19 -6.52
CA GLY A 206 -28.66 -6.42 -7.12
C GLY A 206 -27.30 -6.55 -6.41
N SER A 207 -27.28 -6.89 -5.11
CA SER A 207 -26.05 -7.03 -4.31
C SER A 207 -25.55 -8.47 -4.16
N ARG A 208 -26.38 -9.49 -4.50
CA ARG A 208 -25.98 -10.91 -4.43
C ARG A 208 -24.64 -11.21 -5.10
N PRO A 209 -24.35 -10.72 -6.33
CA PRO A 209 -23.07 -11.01 -6.98
C PRO A 209 -21.87 -10.48 -6.19
N ALA A 210 -22.00 -9.29 -5.59
CA ALA A 210 -20.94 -8.69 -4.77
C ALA A 210 -20.69 -9.49 -3.49
N ILE A 211 -21.74 -9.95 -2.82
CA ILE A 211 -21.63 -10.73 -1.58
C ILE A 211 -21.06 -12.12 -1.85
N ILE A 212 -21.44 -12.76 -2.97
CA ILE A 212 -20.84 -14.04 -3.40
C ILE A 212 -19.36 -13.85 -3.78
N GLY A 213 -19.00 -12.74 -4.42
CA GLY A 213 -17.61 -12.38 -4.69
C GLY A 213 -16.79 -12.20 -3.41
N MET A 214 -17.33 -11.51 -2.40
CA MET A 214 -16.70 -11.37 -1.09
C MET A 214 -16.54 -12.70 -0.35
N LEU A 215 -17.53 -13.61 -0.48
CA LEU A 215 -17.42 -14.97 0.05
C LEU A 215 -16.22 -15.71 -0.57
N LEU A 216 -16.06 -15.66 -1.89
CA LEU A 216 -14.91 -16.28 -2.56
C LEU A 216 -13.58 -15.65 -2.10
N ALA A 217 -13.51 -14.32 -2.02
CA ALA A 217 -12.31 -13.62 -1.55
C ALA A 217 -11.94 -14.04 -0.11
N GLY A 218 -12.94 -14.16 0.77
CA GLY A 218 -12.74 -14.64 2.15
C GLY A 218 -12.18 -16.06 2.22
N ILE A 219 -12.69 -16.97 1.40
CA ILE A 219 -12.20 -18.35 1.31
C ILE A 219 -10.76 -18.37 0.77
N ALA A 220 -10.46 -17.60 -0.29
CA ALA A 220 -9.12 -17.52 -0.87
C ALA A 220 -8.08 -16.98 0.13
N MET A 221 -8.43 -15.95 0.91
CA MET A 221 -7.57 -15.41 1.97
C MET A 221 -7.32 -16.41 3.11
N SER A 222 -8.26 -17.33 3.36
CA SER A 222 -8.22 -18.22 4.52
C SER A 222 -7.61 -19.59 4.21
N PHE A 223 -7.91 -20.18 3.06
CA PHE A 223 -7.57 -21.57 2.72
C PHE A 223 -6.73 -21.71 1.44
N GLY A 224 -6.56 -20.64 0.67
CA GLY A 224 -6.05 -20.83 -0.69
C GLY A 224 -4.54 -21.06 -0.83
N TYR A 225 -3.71 -20.81 0.20
CA TYR A 225 -2.25 -20.97 0.09
C TYR A 225 -1.82 -22.42 -0.23
N ASN A 226 -2.56 -23.41 0.28
CA ASN A 226 -2.19 -24.82 0.23
C ASN A 226 -2.21 -25.39 -1.19
N THR A 227 -3.27 -25.10 -1.95
CA THR A 227 -3.48 -25.67 -3.28
C THR A 227 -3.69 -24.63 -4.38
N GLY A 228 -3.99 -23.39 -4.03
CA GLY A 228 -4.42 -22.36 -4.99
C GLY A 228 -5.95 -22.20 -5.11
N PHE A 229 -6.73 -22.78 -4.18
CA PHE A 229 -8.20 -22.63 -4.07
C PHE A 229 -8.92 -22.80 -5.41
N ALA A 230 -8.80 -23.96 -6.06
CA ALA A 230 -9.46 -24.14 -7.35
C ALA A 230 -10.97 -23.96 -7.21
N LEU A 231 -11.57 -24.69 -6.26
CA LEU A 231 -12.99 -24.71 -5.88
C LEU A 231 -13.98 -24.91 -7.04
N ASN A 232 -13.47 -25.07 -8.25
CA ASN A 232 -14.14 -24.89 -9.52
C ASN A 232 -13.45 -25.73 -10.60
N PRO A 233 -14.08 -26.83 -11.05
CA PRO A 233 -13.51 -27.70 -12.06
C PRO A 233 -13.19 -27.00 -13.40
N ALA A 234 -14.00 -26.04 -13.85
CA ALA A 234 -13.77 -25.35 -15.12
C ALA A 234 -12.60 -24.36 -15.03
N ARG A 235 -12.51 -23.61 -13.92
CA ARG A 235 -11.42 -22.65 -13.64
C ARG A 235 -10.04 -23.31 -13.59
N ASP A 236 -9.98 -24.61 -13.33
CA ASP A 236 -8.73 -25.36 -13.38
C ASP A 236 -8.55 -26.10 -14.71
N PHE A 237 -9.53 -26.90 -15.13
CA PHE A 237 -9.38 -27.80 -16.26
C PHE A 237 -9.26 -27.06 -17.61
N GLY A 238 -10.06 -26.00 -17.83
CA GLY A 238 -10.01 -25.22 -19.07
C GLY A 238 -8.63 -24.59 -19.32
N PRO A 239 -8.07 -23.82 -18.37
CA PRO A 239 -6.72 -23.27 -18.48
C PRO A 239 -5.62 -24.35 -18.56
N ARG A 240 -5.81 -25.50 -17.90
CA ARG A 240 -4.87 -26.63 -18.00
C ARG A 240 -4.82 -27.23 -19.41
N LEU A 241 -5.97 -27.38 -20.08
CA LEU A 241 -6.02 -27.76 -21.50
C LEU A 241 -5.33 -26.73 -22.40
N PHE A 242 -5.46 -25.44 -22.09
CA PHE A 242 -4.76 -24.40 -22.82
C PHE A 242 -3.23 -24.52 -22.66
N THR A 243 -2.72 -24.61 -21.43
CA THR A 243 -1.27 -24.70 -21.16
C THR A 243 -0.61 -25.93 -21.78
N LEU A 244 -1.34 -27.06 -21.90
CA LEU A 244 -0.90 -28.24 -22.64
C LEU A 244 -0.50 -27.90 -24.08
N MET A 245 -1.28 -27.07 -24.77
CA MET A 245 -1.08 -26.68 -26.16
C MET A 245 -0.16 -25.47 -26.32
N ALA A 246 -0.05 -24.63 -25.29
CA ALA A 246 0.63 -23.34 -25.36
C ALA A 246 2.14 -23.37 -25.08
N GLY A 247 2.71 -24.55 -24.74
CA GLY A 247 4.16 -24.73 -24.62
C GLY A 247 4.63 -25.42 -23.33
N TRP A 248 3.78 -25.55 -22.31
CA TRP A 248 4.14 -26.24 -21.04
C TRP A 248 4.11 -27.78 -21.17
N GLY A 249 3.48 -28.30 -22.21
CA GLY A 249 3.42 -29.73 -22.52
C GLY A 249 2.62 -30.56 -21.51
N GLY A 250 2.76 -31.88 -21.59
CA GLY A 250 1.97 -32.83 -20.80
C GLY A 250 2.21 -32.79 -19.28
N ASN A 251 3.29 -32.14 -18.84
CA ASN A 251 3.68 -32.10 -17.42
C ASN A 251 2.62 -31.44 -16.53
N VAL A 252 1.80 -30.55 -17.10
CA VAL A 252 0.66 -29.89 -16.43
C VAL A 252 -0.39 -30.87 -15.87
N PHE A 253 -0.38 -32.13 -16.31
CA PHE A 253 -1.24 -33.21 -15.80
C PHE A 253 -0.55 -34.16 -14.83
N VAL A 254 0.76 -34.06 -14.63
CA VAL A 254 1.51 -34.96 -13.72
C VAL A 254 2.16 -34.25 -12.54
N TYR A 255 2.26 -32.92 -12.55
CA TYR A 255 2.70 -32.14 -11.39
C TYR A 255 1.90 -32.47 -10.12
N GLY A 256 2.58 -32.42 -8.96
CA GLY A 256 1.97 -32.71 -7.66
C GLY A 256 1.47 -34.16 -7.52
N ASN A 257 2.20 -35.13 -8.10
CA ASN A 257 1.80 -36.55 -8.17
C ASN A 257 0.47 -36.78 -8.93
N GLY A 258 0.25 -36.02 -10.00
CA GLY A 258 -0.98 -36.08 -10.78
C GLY A 258 -2.15 -35.36 -10.12
N TYR A 259 -1.91 -34.20 -9.53
CA TYR A 259 -2.92 -33.43 -8.78
C TYR A 259 -4.12 -32.97 -9.63
N PHE A 260 -4.01 -32.92 -10.96
CA PHE A 260 -5.01 -32.31 -11.86
C PHE A 260 -6.46 -32.79 -11.69
N TRP A 261 -6.69 -34.02 -11.21
CA TRP A 261 -8.04 -34.56 -11.00
C TRP A 261 -8.66 -34.07 -9.69
N VAL A 262 -7.85 -33.66 -8.71
CA VAL A 262 -8.32 -33.12 -7.42
C VAL A 262 -9.22 -31.91 -7.61
N PRO A 263 -8.81 -30.81 -8.29
CA PRO A 263 -9.66 -29.65 -8.49
C PRO A 263 -10.87 -29.90 -9.42
N ILE A 264 -10.91 -31.05 -10.11
CA ILE A 264 -12.07 -31.47 -10.91
C ILE A 264 -13.14 -32.16 -10.05
N PHE A 265 -12.72 -33.00 -9.09
CA PHE A 265 -13.64 -33.84 -8.33
C PHE A 265 -13.88 -33.37 -6.90
N ALA A 266 -12.85 -32.94 -6.16
CA ALA A 266 -12.98 -32.53 -4.77
C ALA A 266 -13.99 -31.39 -4.57
N PRO A 267 -14.04 -30.36 -5.43
CA PRO A 267 -15.04 -29.31 -5.32
C PRO A 267 -16.49 -29.79 -5.39
N VAL A 268 -16.76 -30.86 -6.17
CA VAL A 268 -18.11 -31.43 -6.27
C VAL A 268 -18.52 -32.05 -4.94
N PHE A 269 -17.64 -32.79 -4.28
CA PHE A 269 -17.91 -33.36 -2.95
C PHE A 269 -18.11 -32.28 -1.90
N GLY A 270 -17.24 -31.26 -1.87
CA GLY A 270 -17.39 -30.11 -0.99
C GLY A 270 -18.71 -29.38 -1.21
N GLY A 271 -19.03 -29.07 -2.47
CA GLY A 271 -20.24 -28.37 -2.86
C GLY A 271 -21.52 -29.09 -2.44
N LEU A 272 -21.59 -30.39 -2.70
CA LEU A 272 -22.72 -31.23 -2.29
C LEU A 272 -22.85 -31.29 -0.77
N ALA A 273 -21.75 -31.42 -0.03
CA ALA A 273 -21.75 -31.43 1.43
C ALA A 273 -22.20 -30.09 2.01
N GLY A 274 -21.75 -28.96 1.46
CA GLY A 274 -22.12 -27.61 1.91
C GLY A 274 -23.61 -27.34 1.70
N ALA A 275 -24.12 -27.63 0.51
CA ALA A 275 -25.53 -27.53 0.20
C ALA A 275 -26.37 -28.49 1.06
N PHE A 276 -25.89 -29.72 1.30
CA PHE A 276 -26.57 -30.68 2.17
C PHE A 276 -26.69 -30.15 3.60
N VAL A 277 -25.59 -29.70 4.19
CA VAL A 277 -25.60 -29.15 5.56
C VAL A 277 -26.56 -27.96 5.63
N TYR A 278 -26.48 -27.01 4.69
CA TYR A 278 -27.41 -25.89 4.71
C TYR A 278 -28.86 -26.34 4.59
N THR A 279 -29.17 -27.18 3.61
CA THR A 279 -30.55 -27.59 3.31
C THR A 279 -31.17 -28.36 4.48
N TYR A 280 -30.44 -29.31 5.06
CA TYR A 280 -30.99 -30.22 6.07
C TYR A 280 -30.85 -29.71 7.50
N CYS A 281 -29.83 -28.89 7.79
CA CYS A 281 -29.61 -28.35 9.14
C CYS A 281 -30.21 -26.95 9.32
N ILE A 282 -30.43 -26.18 8.25
CA ILE A 282 -30.99 -24.83 8.33
C ILE A 282 -32.32 -24.77 7.56
N GLU A 283 -32.28 -24.97 6.24
CA GLU A 283 -33.44 -24.70 5.37
C GLU A 283 -34.68 -25.53 5.74
N ARG A 284 -34.48 -26.79 6.13
CA ARG A 284 -35.54 -27.71 6.55
C ARG A 284 -36.27 -27.24 7.81
N PHE A 285 -35.61 -26.49 8.68
CA PHE A 285 -36.16 -26.02 9.95
C PHE A 285 -36.72 -24.60 9.87
N HIS A 286 -36.71 -23.98 8.69
CA HIS A 286 -37.44 -22.73 8.49
C HIS A 286 -38.91 -22.91 8.89
N PRO A 287 -39.51 -21.94 9.60
CA PRO A 287 -40.91 -21.99 9.96
C PRO A 287 -41.75 -22.32 8.73
N GLN A 288 -42.64 -23.32 8.84
CA GLN A 288 -43.62 -23.53 7.79
C GLN A 288 -44.46 -22.27 7.69
N TYR A 289 -44.58 -21.73 6.49
CA TYR A 289 -45.45 -20.59 6.21
C TYR A 289 -46.86 -20.97 6.65
N VAL A 290 -47.32 -20.37 7.75
CA VAL A 290 -48.73 -20.35 8.13
C VAL A 290 -49.31 -19.07 7.51
N PRO A 291 -50.16 -19.16 6.47
CA PRO A 291 -50.79 -17.97 5.91
C PRO A 291 -51.53 -17.24 7.03
N GLY A 292 -51.13 -15.99 7.33
CA GLY A 292 -51.85 -15.11 8.26
C GLY A 292 -51.14 -14.68 9.55
N ASN A 293 -49.94 -15.18 9.88
CA ASN A 293 -49.19 -14.72 11.07
C ASN A 293 -47.79 -14.20 10.69
N ARG A 294 -47.62 -12.89 10.49
CA ARG A 294 -46.31 -12.22 10.50
C ARG A 294 -45.97 -11.81 11.94
N PRO A 295 -44.79 -12.14 12.49
CA PRO A 295 -44.24 -11.43 13.65
C PRO A 295 -43.81 -10.03 13.23
N SER A 296 -44.14 -9.04 14.04
CA SER A 296 -43.88 -7.62 13.80
C SER A 296 -42.41 -7.24 14.05
N SER A 297 -41.70 -6.76 13.02
CA SER A 297 -40.75 -5.65 13.17
C SER A 297 -40.30 -5.10 11.81
N SER A 298 -40.60 -3.80 11.63
CA SER A 298 -39.97 -2.79 10.77
C SER A 298 -39.92 -3.00 9.24
N THR A 299 -40.89 -2.34 8.58
CA THR A 299 -40.80 -1.57 7.31
C THR A 299 -40.08 -2.19 6.12
N ILE A 300 -40.87 -2.74 5.17
CA ILE A 300 -41.21 -2.16 3.85
C ILE A 300 -42.24 -3.12 3.22
N ASP A 301 -43.51 -2.71 3.13
CA ASP A 301 -44.42 -3.12 2.05
C ASP A 301 -44.10 -2.15 0.88
N GLU A 302 -44.11 -2.48 -0.42
CA GLU A 302 -45.16 -3.07 -1.23
C GLU A 302 -44.54 -3.72 -2.48
N ASP A 303 -44.99 -4.92 -2.84
CA ASP A 303 -45.15 -5.46 -4.20
C ASP A 303 -45.22 -6.99 -4.15
N MET A 304 -46.40 -7.53 -3.84
CA MET A 304 -46.81 -8.90 -4.20
C MET A 304 -48.33 -8.99 -4.04
N ALA A 305 -49.06 -8.32 -4.92
CA ALA A 305 -50.47 -8.61 -5.18
C ALA A 305 -50.62 -8.87 -6.69
N GLU A 306 -50.41 -10.11 -7.11
CA GLU A 306 -51.20 -10.82 -8.12
C GLU A 306 -50.48 -12.11 -8.52
N GLN A 307 -51.03 -13.24 -8.07
CA GLN A 307 -51.32 -14.43 -8.87
C GLN A 307 -51.79 -15.53 -7.93
N SER A 308 -53.11 -15.62 -7.78
CA SER A 308 -53.77 -16.79 -7.19
C SER A 308 -53.63 -17.99 -8.12
N PRO A 309 -53.40 -19.21 -7.59
CA PRO A 309 -53.21 -20.40 -8.40
C PRO A 309 -54.56 -20.98 -8.87
N THR A 310 -54.70 -21.19 -10.18
CA THR A 310 -55.76 -22.05 -10.71
C THR A 310 -55.42 -23.52 -10.45
N THR A 311 -56.12 -24.05 -9.45
CA THR A 311 -56.33 -25.46 -9.13
C THR A 311 -56.38 -26.38 -10.36
N ARG A 312 -55.44 -27.33 -10.45
CA ARG A 312 -55.71 -28.65 -11.06
C ARG A 312 -55.29 -29.75 -10.09
N ARG A 313 -56.29 -30.38 -9.48
CA ARG A 313 -56.16 -31.66 -8.78
C ARG A 313 -55.89 -32.77 -9.80
N PHE A 314 -54.91 -33.62 -9.51
CA PHE A 314 -55.02 -35.05 -9.80
C PHE A 314 -54.55 -35.87 -8.60
N SER A 315 -55.33 -36.90 -8.33
CA SER A 315 -55.36 -37.75 -7.15
C SER A 315 -54.37 -38.92 -7.25
N THR A 316 -53.68 -39.17 -6.13
CA THR A 316 -53.24 -40.46 -5.54
C THR A 316 -52.93 -41.69 -6.43
N ALA A 317 -51.73 -42.26 -6.27
CA ALA A 317 -51.54 -43.69 -5.97
C ALA A 317 -50.09 -44.04 -5.56
N HIS A 318 -49.96 -44.54 -4.33
CA HIS A 318 -49.05 -45.59 -3.84
C HIS A 318 -47.52 -45.45 -3.98
N GLY A 319 -46.86 -45.42 -2.81
CA GLY A 319 -45.44 -45.76 -2.68
C GLY A 319 -44.82 -45.29 -1.37
N VAL A 320 -45.26 -45.84 -0.24
CA VAL A 320 -44.51 -45.74 1.03
C VAL A 320 -43.17 -46.44 0.82
N PHE A 321 -42.08 -45.68 0.74
CA PHE A 321 -40.74 -46.16 1.03
C PHE A 321 -40.22 -45.39 2.23
N THR A 322 -40.31 -46.02 3.39
CA THR A 322 -39.51 -45.70 4.56
C THR A 322 -38.03 -45.91 4.20
N PHE A 323 -37.24 -44.84 4.16
CA PHE A 323 -35.78 -44.94 4.14
C PHE A 323 -35.28 -44.80 5.58
N GLU A 324 -34.90 -45.94 6.16
CA GLU A 324 -34.18 -46.01 7.42
C GLU A 324 -32.84 -45.26 7.32
N SER A 325 -32.50 -44.57 8.40
CA SER A 325 -31.43 -43.58 8.57
C SER A 325 -30.02 -44.19 8.68
N SER A 326 -29.68 -45.22 7.91
CA SER A 326 -28.43 -45.97 8.10
C SER A 326 -27.55 -46.13 6.85
N SER A 327 -28.01 -45.76 5.66
CA SER A 327 -27.28 -45.99 4.40
C SER A 327 -26.30 -44.87 3.99
N THR A 328 -26.57 -43.61 4.35
CA THR A 328 -25.70 -42.47 3.95
C THR A 328 -24.43 -42.37 4.80
N ILE A 329 -24.52 -42.69 6.10
CA ILE A 329 -23.37 -42.71 7.02
C ILE A 329 -22.45 -43.92 6.72
N TYR A 330 -23.03 -45.06 6.32
CA TYR A 330 -22.27 -46.26 5.95
C TYR A 330 -21.52 -46.11 4.61
N MET A 331 -22.09 -45.39 3.63
CA MET A 331 -21.41 -45.09 2.36
C MET A 331 -20.23 -44.12 2.53
N PHE A 332 -20.35 -43.15 3.44
CA PHE A 332 -19.28 -42.20 3.76
C PHE A 332 -18.09 -42.87 4.48
N ALA A 333 -18.37 -43.81 5.41
CA ALA A 333 -17.35 -44.59 6.10
C ALA A 333 -16.66 -45.63 5.19
N LYS A 334 -17.37 -46.16 4.19
CA LYS A 334 -16.81 -47.12 3.20
C LYS A 334 -15.88 -46.43 2.20
N ALA A 335 -16.19 -45.19 1.78
CA ALA A 335 -15.31 -44.40 0.90
C ALA A 335 -13.95 -44.07 1.56
N LEU A 336 -13.95 -43.77 2.86
CA LEU A 336 -12.72 -43.51 3.62
C LEU A 336 -11.84 -44.75 3.85
N ARG A 337 -12.42 -45.95 3.90
CA ARG A 337 -11.66 -47.21 4.09
C ARG A 337 -11.13 -47.84 2.81
N SER A 338 -11.61 -47.44 1.63
CA SER A 338 -11.33 -48.17 0.38
C SER A 338 -10.05 -47.77 -0.37
N ASN A 339 -9.29 -46.75 0.08
CA ASN A 339 -8.14 -46.22 -0.69
C ASN A 339 -6.79 -46.18 0.07
N VAL A 340 -6.62 -46.97 1.13
CA VAL A 340 -5.36 -47.05 1.89
C VAL A 340 -4.24 -47.82 1.15
N HIS A 341 -4.57 -48.60 0.10
CA HIS A 341 -3.58 -49.43 -0.60
C HIS A 341 -3.00 -48.86 -1.90
N VAL A 342 -3.49 -47.71 -2.40
CA VAL A 342 -2.91 -47.08 -3.61
C VAL A 342 -1.76 -46.12 -3.27
N VAL A 343 -1.63 -45.70 -2.01
CA VAL A 343 -0.57 -44.79 -1.53
C VAL A 343 0.75 -45.50 -1.23
N ALA A 344 0.74 -46.84 -1.06
CA ALA A 344 1.93 -47.61 -0.69
C ALA A 344 2.75 -48.17 -1.88
N GLY A 345 2.25 -48.08 -3.11
CA GLY A 345 2.86 -48.76 -4.28
C GLY A 345 3.92 -47.98 -5.05
N VAL A 346 4.04 -46.65 -4.86
CA VAL A 346 4.86 -45.78 -5.73
C VAL A 346 6.12 -45.24 -5.01
N GLY A 347 6.19 -45.32 -3.68
CA GLY A 347 7.29 -44.77 -2.87
C GLY A 347 8.57 -45.61 -2.81
N ALA A 348 8.62 -46.79 -3.45
CA ALA A 348 9.72 -47.74 -3.29
C ALA A 348 10.84 -47.66 -4.34
N PHE A 349 10.82 -46.71 -5.29
CA PHE A 349 11.77 -46.71 -6.41
C PHE A 349 12.78 -45.53 -6.44
N THR A 350 12.81 -44.65 -5.43
CA THR A 350 13.61 -43.41 -5.50
C THR A 350 14.58 -43.17 -4.33
N LEU A 351 14.73 -44.12 -3.40
CA LEU A 351 15.60 -43.97 -2.20
C LEU A 351 16.93 -44.74 -2.27
N GLY A 352 17.41 -45.08 -3.47
CA GLY A 352 18.77 -45.57 -3.69
C GLY A 352 19.55 -44.59 -4.56
N ILE A 353 20.77 -44.20 -4.13
CA ILE A 353 21.69 -43.21 -4.71
C ILE A 353 21.43 -41.79 -4.15
N ALA A 354 22.25 -41.13 -3.34
CA ALA A 354 23.64 -41.32 -2.97
C ALA A 354 23.91 -40.71 -1.58
N GLY A 355 24.54 -41.49 -0.70
CA GLY A 355 25.31 -40.97 0.41
C GLY A 355 26.75 -40.71 -0.04
N GLY A 356 27.38 -39.68 0.53
CA GLY A 356 28.83 -39.49 0.43
C GLY A 356 29.26 -38.03 0.61
N LEU A 357 29.70 -37.68 1.82
CA LEU A 357 31.07 -37.25 2.12
C LEU A 357 31.10 -36.41 3.42
N ASN A 358 31.53 -37.06 4.50
CA ASN A 358 32.05 -36.44 5.72
C ASN A 358 33.53 -36.06 5.51
N ARG A 359 33.95 -34.86 5.92
CA ARG A 359 35.30 -34.58 6.45
C ARG A 359 35.30 -33.38 7.42
N PRO A 360 36.24 -33.34 8.39
CA PRO A 360 36.13 -32.52 9.60
C PRO A 360 36.71 -31.11 9.44
N ALA A 361 36.21 -30.19 10.27
CA ALA A 361 36.62 -28.80 10.34
C ALA A 361 37.92 -28.62 11.15
N THR A 362 38.85 -27.83 10.62
CA THR A 362 39.94 -27.22 11.38
C THR A 362 40.07 -25.72 11.03
N GLU A 363 40.01 -24.94 12.11
CA GLU A 363 40.34 -23.53 12.42
C GLU A 363 40.63 -22.44 11.37
N SER A 364 40.00 -21.29 11.65
CA SER A 364 40.31 -19.89 11.32
C SER A 364 40.37 -19.47 9.85
N SER A 365 39.22 -19.40 9.20
CA SER A 365 38.90 -18.28 8.30
C SER A 365 37.37 -18.10 8.35
N SER A 366 36.89 -16.86 8.46
CA SER A 366 35.44 -16.63 8.51
C SER A 366 34.81 -17.19 7.23
N THR A 367 33.56 -17.66 7.28
CA THR A 367 32.83 -18.11 6.09
C THR A 367 32.92 -17.10 4.95
N HIS A 368 33.07 -15.82 5.28
CA HIS A 368 33.30 -14.72 4.34
C HIS A 368 34.66 -14.74 3.64
N SER A 369 35.77 -15.05 4.34
CA SER A 369 37.09 -15.16 3.70
C SER A 369 37.18 -16.38 2.78
N ALA A 370 36.57 -17.51 3.17
CA ALA A 370 36.50 -18.70 2.33
C ALA A 370 35.67 -18.45 1.05
N LEU A 371 34.55 -17.73 1.16
CA LEU A 371 33.71 -17.35 0.01
C LEU A 371 34.42 -16.35 -0.93
N ASN A 372 35.18 -15.40 -0.39
CA ASN A 372 35.96 -14.46 -1.20
C ASN A 372 37.10 -15.16 -1.96
N GLU A 373 37.75 -16.13 -1.33
CA GLU A 373 38.80 -16.91 -2.00
C GLU A 373 38.22 -17.80 -3.12
N ILE A 374 37.05 -18.40 -2.90
CA ILE A 374 36.31 -19.14 -3.93
C ILE A 374 35.90 -18.22 -5.08
N ALA A 375 35.39 -17.02 -4.79
CA ALA A 375 34.99 -16.04 -5.81
C ALA A 375 36.19 -15.54 -6.65
N LEU A 376 37.36 -15.33 -6.02
CA LEU A 376 38.58 -14.94 -6.73
C LEU A 376 39.12 -16.05 -7.62
N ARG A 377 39.06 -17.31 -7.16
CA ARG A 377 39.45 -18.48 -7.96
C ARG A 377 38.49 -18.72 -9.14
N LEU A 378 37.20 -18.49 -8.95
CA LEU A 378 36.21 -18.56 -10.04
C LEU A 378 36.47 -17.50 -11.12
N ARG A 379 36.80 -16.26 -10.74
CA ARG A 379 37.17 -15.22 -11.71
C ARG A 379 38.46 -15.52 -12.46
N ALA A 380 39.46 -16.10 -11.80
CA ALA A 380 40.69 -16.53 -12.47
C ALA A 380 40.41 -17.64 -13.50
N ILE A 381 39.53 -18.59 -13.15
CA ILE A 381 39.07 -19.65 -14.06
C ILE A 381 38.27 -19.06 -15.24
N GLU A 382 37.37 -18.10 -15.00
CA GLU A 382 36.62 -17.40 -16.06
C GLU A 382 37.54 -16.66 -17.04
N GLN A 383 38.64 -16.08 -16.52
CA GLN A 383 39.63 -15.34 -17.30
C GLN A 383 40.54 -16.27 -18.11
N ASP A 384 40.98 -17.40 -17.53
CA ASP A 384 41.75 -18.45 -18.20
C ASP A 384 40.92 -19.18 -19.29
N LEU A 385 39.59 -19.25 -19.10
CA LEU A 385 38.66 -19.80 -20.07
C LEU A 385 38.24 -18.80 -21.16
N GLY A 386 38.71 -17.54 -21.09
CA GLY A 386 38.38 -16.50 -22.08
C GLY A 386 36.89 -16.12 -22.11
N LEU A 387 36.16 -16.34 -21.02
CA LEU A 387 34.74 -16.01 -20.94
C LEU A 387 34.58 -14.48 -20.79
N LYS A 388 33.96 -13.87 -21.80
CA LYS A 388 33.65 -12.42 -21.80
C LYS A 388 32.60 -12.09 -20.73
N SER A 389 32.71 -10.90 -20.14
CA SER A 389 31.78 -10.39 -19.13
C SER A 389 30.32 -10.45 -19.63
N PRO A 390 29.34 -10.83 -18.78
CA PRO A 390 27.92 -10.92 -19.14
C PRO A 390 27.27 -9.61 -19.64
N ASN A 391 28.00 -8.48 -19.55
CA ASN A 391 27.57 -7.16 -19.97
C ASN A 391 28.25 -6.67 -21.26
N GLU A 392 29.16 -7.43 -21.86
CA GLU A 392 29.67 -7.10 -23.20
C GLU A 392 28.58 -7.34 -24.25
N GLY A 393 27.91 -6.28 -24.69
CA GLY A 393 26.98 -6.29 -25.83
C GLY A 393 25.47 -6.14 -25.54
N LYS A 394 25.05 -5.79 -24.31
CA LYS A 394 23.64 -5.40 -24.05
C LYS A 394 23.38 -3.96 -24.50
N PRO A 395 22.23 -3.66 -25.15
CA PRO A 395 21.88 -2.28 -25.49
C PRO A 395 21.63 -1.46 -24.22
N GLU A 396 22.11 -0.22 -24.22
CA GLU A 396 21.93 0.73 -23.12
C GLU A 396 20.48 1.23 -23.10
N TYR A 397 19.72 0.92 -22.04
CA TYR A 397 18.33 1.37 -21.88
C TYR A 397 18.29 2.76 -21.23
N ASN A 398 17.56 3.69 -21.83
CA ASN A 398 17.40 5.03 -21.29
C ASN A 398 16.41 5.03 -20.10
N ASN A 399 16.92 5.15 -18.88
CA ASN A 399 16.13 5.21 -17.64
C ASN A 399 15.85 6.65 -17.16
N TYR A 400 16.16 7.67 -17.97
CA TYR A 400 15.93 9.07 -17.61
C TYR A 400 14.44 9.37 -17.39
N PRO A 401 14.05 10.08 -16.31
CA PRO A 401 12.64 10.33 -15.99
C PRO A 401 11.95 11.22 -17.04
N VAL A 402 10.70 10.91 -17.35
CA VAL A 402 9.86 11.74 -18.23
C VAL A 402 9.27 12.92 -17.44
N LEU A 403 9.91 14.08 -17.54
CA LEU A 403 9.47 15.31 -16.89
C LEU A 403 8.60 16.15 -17.82
N THR A 404 7.32 16.33 -17.47
CA THR A 404 6.37 17.18 -18.20
C THR A 404 6.48 18.65 -17.76
N PRO A 405 5.92 19.62 -18.51
CA PRO A 405 5.87 21.03 -18.09
C PRO A 405 5.19 21.29 -16.74
N LYS A 406 4.47 20.31 -16.18
CA LYS A 406 3.88 20.38 -14.83
C LYS A 406 4.93 20.20 -13.72
N HIS A 407 6.08 19.62 -14.01
CA HIS A 407 7.16 19.44 -13.04
C HIS A 407 7.90 20.76 -12.86
N LYS A 408 7.79 21.35 -11.66
CA LYS A 408 8.36 22.68 -11.34
C LYS A 408 9.48 22.62 -10.30
N SER A 409 9.78 21.44 -9.76
CA SER A 409 10.77 21.26 -8.71
C SER A 409 12.18 21.61 -9.17
N LEU A 410 13.04 22.00 -8.22
CA LEU A 410 14.46 22.19 -8.47
C LEU A 410 15.12 20.90 -8.96
N MET A 411 14.72 19.73 -8.45
CA MET A 411 15.14 18.44 -9.01
C MET A 411 14.83 18.34 -10.50
N ALA A 412 13.58 18.63 -10.90
CA ALA A 412 13.17 18.55 -12.30
C ALA A 412 13.88 19.59 -13.20
N LYS A 413 14.30 20.72 -12.63
CA LYS A 413 15.07 21.76 -13.32
C LYS A 413 16.53 21.38 -13.53
N HIS A 414 17.12 20.65 -12.58
CA HIS A 414 18.56 20.40 -12.54
C HIS A 414 18.97 18.99 -12.97
N ILE A 415 18.06 18.01 -12.95
CA ILE A 415 18.35 16.69 -13.49
C ILE A 415 18.33 16.78 -15.03
N THR A 416 19.47 16.46 -15.65
CA THR A 416 19.62 16.37 -17.10
C THR A 416 20.01 14.93 -17.47
N PRO A 417 19.85 14.50 -18.74
CA PRO A 417 20.29 13.17 -19.17
C PRO A 417 21.76 12.88 -18.82
N GLU A 418 22.63 13.89 -18.89
CA GLU A 418 24.05 13.77 -18.56
C GLU A 418 24.28 13.54 -17.07
N ILE A 419 23.63 14.35 -16.21
CA ILE A 419 23.72 14.20 -14.75
C ILE A 419 23.13 12.86 -14.32
N TYR A 420 21.96 12.50 -14.87
CA TYR A 420 21.30 11.23 -14.60
C TYR A 420 22.19 10.05 -14.99
N THR A 421 22.73 10.01 -16.21
CA THR A 421 23.61 8.92 -16.68
C THR A 421 24.83 8.75 -15.77
N LYS A 422 25.40 9.87 -15.30
CA LYS A 422 26.55 9.85 -14.39
C LYS A 422 26.23 9.31 -13.00
N LEU A 423 25.03 9.57 -12.51
CA LEU A 423 24.61 9.26 -11.14
C LEU A 423 23.76 7.98 -11.01
N ALA A 424 23.09 7.52 -12.07
CA ALA A 424 22.12 6.42 -12.02
C ALA A 424 22.70 5.09 -11.53
N GLY A 425 23.97 4.81 -11.84
CA GLY A 425 24.67 3.63 -11.34
C GLY A 425 25.23 3.76 -9.92
N ARG A 426 25.13 4.93 -9.29
CA ARG A 426 25.71 5.20 -7.96
C ARG A 426 24.73 4.79 -6.87
N LYS A 427 25.28 4.22 -5.80
CA LYS A 427 24.55 3.87 -4.58
C LYS A 427 25.30 4.41 -3.37
N THR A 428 24.56 4.77 -2.34
CA THR A 428 25.11 5.13 -1.01
C THR A 428 25.65 3.88 -0.31
N SER A 429 26.36 4.06 0.82
CA SER A 429 26.87 2.91 1.59
C SER A 429 25.76 1.98 2.11
N LEU A 430 24.55 2.50 2.33
CA LEU A 430 23.38 1.73 2.74
C LEU A 430 22.51 1.26 1.55
N GLY A 431 22.96 1.51 0.32
CA GLY A 431 22.33 1.00 -0.89
C GLY A 431 21.20 1.88 -1.46
N TYR A 432 21.01 3.10 -0.94
CA TYR A 432 20.05 4.06 -1.46
C TYR A 432 20.48 4.58 -2.84
N THR A 433 19.54 4.74 -3.77
CA THR A 433 19.82 5.05 -5.19
C THR A 433 19.36 6.46 -5.57
N LEU A 434 19.86 6.94 -6.72
CA LEU A 434 19.41 8.22 -7.29
C LEU A 434 17.90 8.20 -7.57
N ASP A 435 17.38 7.12 -8.16
CA ASP A 435 15.96 7.00 -8.50
C ASP A 435 15.08 7.09 -7.25
N GLN A 436 15.48 6.42 -6.15
CA GLN A 436 14.78 6.55 -4.87
C GLN A 436 14.82 7.99 -4.33
N ALA A 437 15.95 8.68 -4.47
CA ALA A 437 16.10 10.07 -4.03
C ALA A 437 15.16 11.01 -4.80
N ILE A 438 15.03 10.84 -6.12
CA ILE A 438 14.22 11.73 -6.98
C ILE A 438 12.75 11.30 -7.13
N GLN A 439 12.39 10.09 -6.71
CA GLN A 439 11.07 9.48 -6.94
C GLN A 439 9.93 10.41 -6.52
N THR A 440 10.04 11.04 -5.35
CA THR A 440 9.00 11.97 -4.88
C THR A 440 8.78 13.16 -5.83
N GLY A 441 9.84 13.67 -6.47
CA GLY A 441 9.73 14.78 -7.41
C GLY A 441 9.22 14.35 -8.78
N VAL A 442 9.45 13.10 -9.17
CA VAL A 442 8.86 12.50 -10.38
C VAL A 442 7.36 12.24 -10.18
N ASP A 443 6.96 11.72 -9.03
CA ASP A 443 5.56 11.39 -8.74
C ASP A 443 4.71 12.62 -8.40
N THR A 444 5.35 13.71 -7.96
CA THR A 444 4.68 14.90 -7.45
C THR A 444 5.16 16.17 -8.16
N PRO A 445 4.57 16.52 -9.32
CA PRO A 445 5.10 17.57 -10.19
C PRO A 445 5.15 18.98 -9.58
N HIS A 446 4.33 19.24 -8.56
CA HIS A 446 4.18 20.56 -7.93
C HIS A 446 5.10 20.81 -6.73
N LEU A 447 6.01 19.89 -6.39
CA LEU A 447 6.96 20.10 -5.30
C LEU A 447 7.98 21.20 -5.63
N GLY A 448 8.43 21.94 -4.61
CA GLY A 448 9.52 22.90 -4.74
C GLY A 448 10.90 22.26 -4.87
N VAL A 449 11.22 21.28 -4.02
CA VAL A 449 12.55 20.62 -3.98
C VAL A 449 12.60 19.39 -4.90
N GLY A 450 11.76 18.38 -4.65
CA GLY A 450 11.61 17.21 -5.50
C GLY A 450 12.68 16.12 -5.37
N ILE A 451 13.56 16.20 -4.37
CA ILE A 451 14.55 15.16 -4.05
C ILE A 451 14.64 14.99 -2.53
N VAL A 452 14.96 13.79 -2.06
CA VAL A 452 15.18 13.46 -0.64
C VAL A 452 16.48 12.67 -0.45
N ALA A 453 17.03 12.70 0.76
CA ALA A 453 18.11 11.84 1.20
C ALA A 453 17.57 10.60 1.91
N GLY A 454 18.12 9.42 1.59
CA GLY A 454 17.81 8.17 2.27
C GLY A 454 18.78 7.84 3.39
N ASP A 455 19.93 8.51 3.41
CA ASP A 455 20.98 8.39 4.41
C ASP A 455 21.94 9.61 4.32
N GLU A 456 22.92 9.67 5.22
CA GLU A 456 23.92 10.74 5.27
C GLU A 456 24.74 10.85 3.97
N ASP A 457 25.15 9.71 3.41
CA ASP A 457 25.98 9.64 2.19
C ASP A 457 25.27 10.17 0.94
N SER A 458 23.94 10.23 0.95
CA SER A 458 23.13 10.73 -0.17
C SER A 458 23.59 12.12 -0.63
N PHE A 459 23.99 13.00 0.29
CA PHE A 459 24.46 14.35 -0.02
C PHE A 459 25.83 14.37 -0.72
N THR A 460 26.68 13.38 -0.47
CA THR A 460 27.99 13.27 -1.13
C THR A 460 27.92 12.48 -2.43
N VAL A 461 27.17 11.37 -2.45
CA VAL A 461 27.06 10.46 -3.59
C VAL A 461 26.31 11.11 -4.74
N PHE A 462 25.26 11.87 -4.44
CA PHE A 462 24.44 12.58 -5.43
C PHE A 462 24.73 14.08 -5.50
N LYS A 463 25.91 14.52 -5.02
CA LYS A 463 26.25 15.95 -4.88
C LYS A 463 26.04 16.75 -6.16
N GLU A 464 26.32 16.17 -7.33
CA GLU A 464 26.19 16.89 -8.61
C GLU A 464 24.75 17.26 -8.96
N LEU A 465 23.76 16.59 -8.36
CA LEU A 465 22.36 16.97 -8.42
C LEU A 465 21.91 17.72 -7.15
N MET A 466 22.40 17.32 -5.97
CA MET A 466 22.03 17.94 -4.69
C MET A 466 22.53 19.39 -4.57
N ASP A 467 23.78 19.67 -4.91
CA ASP A 467 24.41 20.98 -4.81
C ASP A 467 23.63 22.08 -5.56
N PRO A 468 23.28 21.93 -6.86
CA PRO A 468 22.51 22.97 -7.55
C PRO A 468 21.08 23.11 -7.02
N ILE A 469 20.51 22.07 -6.41
CA ILE A 469 19.20 22.14 -5.73
C ILE A 469 19.32 22.91 -4.41
N ILE A 470 20.37 22.65 -3.63
CA ILE A 470 20.67 23.35 -2.38
C ILE A 470 20.94 24.83 -2.66
N GLU A 471 21.76 25.14 -3.67
CA GLU A 471 22.00 26.51 -4.13
C GLU A 471 20.73 27.15 -4.65
N GLY A 472 19.94 26.45 -5.47
CA GLY A 472 18.68 26.97 -6.01
C GLY A 472 17.62 27.25 -4.95
N TRP A 473 17.58 26.47 -3.86
CA TRP A 473 16.61 26.63 -2.79
C TRP A 473 17.03 27.65 -1.73
N HIS A 474 18.30 27.59 -1.31
CA HIS A 474 18.82 28.39 -0.19
C HIS A 474 19.68 29.58 -0.62
N GLY A 475 20.12 29.63 -1.87
CA GLY A 475 21.21 30.54 -2.29
C GLY A 475 22.56 30.17 -1.67
N TYR A 476 22.72 28.92 -1.23
CA TYR A 476 23.89 28.41 -0.50
C TYR A 476 24.79 27.60 -1.42
N LYS A 477 26.04 28.06 -1.61
CA LYS A 477 26.95 27.53 -2.61
C LYS A 477 27.76 26.35 -2.11
N PRO A 478 28.25 25.46 -2.98
CA PRO A 478 29.06 24.29 -2.58
C PRO A 478 30.33 24.62 -1.78
N GLU A 479 30.89 25.83 -1.96
CA GLU A 479 32.07 26.30 -1.25
C GLU A 479 31.77 26.99 0.09
N ASP A 480 30.50 27.29 0.39
CA ASP A 480 30.12 27.93 1.66
C ASP A 480 30.37 26.97 2.84
N LYS A 481 30.40 27.49 4.08
CA LYS A 481 30.48 26.64 5.28
C LYS A 481 29.40 26.98 6.28
N HIS A 482 28.88 25.96 6.95
CA HIS A 482 27.87 26.15 7.97
C HIS A 482 28.53 26.19 9.34
N HIS A 483 27.90 26.90 10.27
CA HIS A 483 28.32 26.94 11.65
C HIS A 483 27.07 26.89 12.53
N SER A 484 27.14 26.11 13.60
CA SER A 484 26.06 25.98 14.59
C SER A 484 26.42 26.76 15.85
N ASP A 485 25.43 27.41 16.44
CA ASP A 485 25.56 28.13 17.71
C ASP A 485 24.23 28.08 18.45
N LEU A 486 24.20 27.28 19.52
CA LEU A 486 23.03 27.09 20.38
C LEU A 486 23.12 27.90 21.67
N ASP A 487 24.00 28.90 21.76
CA ASP A 487 24.11 29.76 22.95
C ASP A 487 22.95 30.76 23.03
N TYR A 488 21.84 30.32 23.63
CA TYR A 488 20.63 31.12 23.85
C TYR A 488 20.88 32.41 24.65
N THR A 489 22.00 32.53 25.36
CA THR A 489 22.31 33.74 26.14
C THR A 489 22.58 34.95 25.23
N LYS A 490 23.00 34.70 23.98
CA LYS A 490 23.29 35.71 22.96
C LYS A 490 22.04 36.38 22.37
N ILE A 491 20.86 35.82 22.59
CA ILE A 491 19.58 36.40 22.13
C ILE A 491 19.32 37.73 22.84
N LYS A 492 19.04 38.76 22.04
CA LYS A 492 18.71 40.12 22.47
C LYS A 492 17.29 40.47 22.07
N ASN A 493 16.61 41.28 22.88
CA ASN A 493 15.26 41.81 22.62
C ASN A 493 14.21 40.72 22.32
N GLY A 494 14.38 39.53 22.91
CA GLY A 494 13.49 38.39 22.68
C GLY A 494 12.14 38.48 23.40
N ASP A 495 11.87 39.54 24.16
CA ASP A 495 10.61 39.74 24.89
C ASP A 495 9.68 40.66 24.08
N ILE A 496 8.89 40.05 23.19
CA ILE A 496 7.95 40.77 22.33
C ILE A 496 6.61 40.96 23.09
N PRO A 497 5.94 42.13 23.01
CA PRO A 497 4.72 42.38 23.76
C PRO A 497 3.59 41.40 23.44
N ALA A 498 2.89 40.92 24.48
CA ALA A 498 1.73 40.03 24.35
C ALA A 498 0.52 40.68 23.65
N SER A 499 0.51 42.02 23.50
CA SER A 499 -0.47 42.72 22.66
C SER A 499 -0.34 42.35 21.18
N TYR A 500 0.83 41.87 20.76
CA TYR A 500 1.16 41.49 19.39
C TYR A 500 1.22 39.98 19.22
N VAL A 501 1.93 39.27 20.10
CA VAL A 501 2.23 37.83 19.94
C VAL A 501 1.22 36.96 20.69
N GLU A 502 0.63 35.99 20.00
CA GLU A 502 -0.24 34.97 20.58
C GLU A 502 0.54 33.75 21.07
N SER A 503 1.54 33.32 20.31
CA SER A 503 2.40 32.20 20.67
C SER A 503 3.73 32.25 19.95
N THR A 504 4.72 31.62 20.57
CA THR A 504 6.06 31.42 19.99
C THR A 504 6.32 29.93 19.85
N ARG A 505 6.95 29.53 18.75
CA ARG A 505 7.33 28.15 18.46
C ARG A 505 8.72 28.10 17.80
N ILE A 506 9.59 27.23 18.30
CA ILE A 506 10.88 26.93 17.68
C ILE A 506 10.95 25.44 17.42
N ARG A 507 11.25 25.06 16.17
CA ARG A 507 11.35 23.65 15.77
C ARG A 507 12.56 23.38 14.88
N ALA A 508 13.13 22.19 14.97
CA ALA A 508 14.16 21.71 14.04
C ALA A 508 14.16 20.17 13.92
N GLY A 509 14.68 19.67 12.81
CA GLY A 509 14.96 18.25 12.60
C GLY A 509 16.35 17.84 13.13
N ARG A 510 16.49 16.61 13.61
CA ARG A 510 17.78 15.97 13.90
C ARG A 510 17.72 14.50 13.48
N SER A 511 18.85 13.99 12.99
CA SER A 511 19.00 12.62 12.52
C SER A 511 20.15 11.94 13.27
N VAL A 512 20.05 10.63 13.48
CA VAL A 512 21.02 9.84 14.24
C VAL A 512 21.97 9.15 13.27
N ARG A 513 23.27 9.41 13.40
CA ARG A 513 24.31 8.90 12.49
C ARG A 513 24.37 7.38 12.49
N GLY A 514 24.67 6.83 11.31
CA GLY A 514 24.81 5.39 11.07
C GLY A 514 23.49 4.62 10.99
N LEU A 515 22.35 5.32 10.87
CA LEU A 515 21.03 4.74 10.62
C LEU A 515 20.42 5.46 9.42
N ALA A 516 19.84 4.73 8.46
CA ALA A 516 19.20 5.34 7.30
C ALA A 516 18.03 6.25 7.68
N LEU A 517 17.92 7.38 6.99
CA LEU A 517 16.82 8.35 7.10
C LEU A 517 15.48 7.70 6.69
N PRO A 518 14.31 8.26 7.08
CA PRO A 518 13.02 7.61 6.85
C PRO A 518 12.74 7.10 5.41
N PRO A 519 13.19 7.77 4.32
CA PRO A 519 13.09 7.20 2.97
C PRO A 519 13.88 5.91 2.75
N GLY A 520 15.11 5.83 3.28
CA GLY A 520 16.02 4.68 3.12
C GLY A 520 15.92 3.63 4.21
N THR A 521 15.22 3.92 5.31
CA THR A 521 15.24 3.08 6.52
C THR A 521 14.55 1.73 6.36
N SER A 522 15.08 0.70 7.03
CA SER A 522 14.38 -0.57 7.28
C SER A 522 13.53 -0.52 8.57
N ARG A 523 12.67 -1.51 8.80
CA ARG A 523 11.95 -1.65 10.09
C ARG A 523 12.91 -1.78 11.27
N GLY A 524 14.03 -2.49 11.10
CA GLY A 524 15.04 -2.69 12.14
C GLY A 524 15.71 -1.39 12.54
N GLU A 525 16.18 -0.61 11.56
CA GLU A 525 16.80 0.70 11.80
C GLU A 525 15.81 1.69 12.40
N ARG A 526 14.56 1.73 11.90
CA ARG A 526 13.53 2.61 12.44
C ARG A 526 13.22 2.33 13.91
N ARG A 527 13.12 1.05 14.30
CA ARG A 527 12.95 0.64 15.70
C ARG A 527 14.18 0.94 16.55
N GLU A 528 15.38 0.88 15.97
CA GLU A 528 16.61 1.29 16.67
C GLU A 528 16.63 2.81 16.92
N VAL A 529 16.20 3.62 15.95
CA VAL A 529 15.97 5.07 16.15
C VAL A 529 14.95 5.30 17.27
N GLU A 530 13.81 4.60 17.24
CA GLU A 530 12.78 4.69 18.29
C GLU A 530 13.36 4.35 19.66
N ARG A 531 14.12 3.26 19.78
CA ARG A 531 14.74 2.81 21.03
C ARG A 531 15.72 3.85 21.60
N VAL A 532 16.60 4.38 20.76
CA VAL A 532 17.60 5.38 21.18
C VAL A 532 16.91 6.67 21.62
N LEU A 533 15.99 7.19 20.80
CA LEU A 533 15.32 8.47 21.08
C LEU A 533 14.34 8.37 22.24
N SER A 534 13.52 7.32 22.33
CA SER A 534 12.59 7.15 23.46
C SER A 534 13.34 7.00 24.79
N LYS A 535 14.49 6.32 24.83
CA LYS A 535 15.38 6.26 25.99
C LYS A 535 15.93 7.64 26.36
N ALA A 536 16.40 8.39 25.37
CA ALA A 536 16.93 9.74 25.58
C ALA A 536 15.87 10.70 26.14
N LEU A 537 14.68 10.68 25.54
CA LEU A 537 13.56 11.54 25.93
C LEU A 537 13.02 11.18 27.32
N SER A 538 12.98 9.89 27.67
CA SER A 538 12.55 9.43 29.01
C SER A 538 13.53 9.80 30.12
N ASN A 539 14.78 10.13 29.78
CA ASN A 539 15.81 10.56 30.72
C ASN A 539 15.85 12.08 30.93
N LEU A 540 15.02 12.85 30.22
CA LEU A 540 14.90 14.28 30.47
C LEU A 540 14.32 14.53 31.87
N THR A 541 14.86 15.54 32.55
CA THR A 541 14.56 15.86 33.96
C THR A 541 14.03 17.29 34.09
N SER A 542 13.65 17.67 35.32
CA SER A 542 13.15 19.01 35.64
C SER A 542 11.94 19.38 34.77
N ASP A 543 11.91 20.60 34.21
CA ASP A 543 10.83 21.10 33.35
C ASP A 543 10.75 20.40 31.98
N LEU A 544 11.75 19.59 31.61
CA LEU A 544 11.74 18.78 30.39
C LEU A 544 11.27 17.34 30.64
N ARG A 545 11.01 16.94 31.89
CA ARG A 545 10.46 15.61 32.21
C ARG A 545 9.11 15.42 31.51
N GLY A 546 8.91 14.24 30.92
CA GLY A 546 7.70 13.94 30.16
C GLY A 546 7.45 12.46 29.94
N LYS A 547 6.53 12.17 29.03
CA LYS A 547 6.13 10.81 28.65
C LYS A 547 6.28 10.60 27.15
N TYR A 548 6.78 9.42 26.77
CA TYR A 548 6.80 8.93 25.39
C TYR A 548 5.57 8.05 25.11
N TYR A 549 4.95 8.26 23.96
CA TYR A 549 3.75 7.60 23.47
C TYR A 549 4.07 6.96 22.12
N PRO A 550 4.42 5.65 22.09
CA PRO A 550 4.59 4.93 20.83
C PRO A 550 3.23 4.81 20.13
N LEU A 551 3.15 5.18 18.85
CA LEU A 551 1.90 5.15 18.09
C LEU A 551 1.30 3.74 18.02
N SER A 552 2.15 2.72 17.97
CA SER A 552 1.73 1.30 17.91
C SER A 552 1.03 0.78 19.16
N LYS A 553 1.16 1.46 20.31
CA LYS A 553 0.54 1.06 21.59
C LYS A 553 -0.34 2.16 22.18
N MET A 554 -0.63 3.20 21.41
CA MET A 554 -1.43 4.34 21.84
C MET A 554 -2.88 3.90 22.07
N THR A 555 -3.43 4.22 23.25
CA THR A 555 -4.85 4.01 23.51
C THR A 555 -5.69 5.08 22.81
N LYS A 556 -6.96 4.80 22.50
CA LYS A 556 -7.88 5.78 21.90
C LYS A 556 -8.03 7.06 22.73
N GLN A 557 -7.90 6.96 24.05
CA GLN A 557 -7.97 8.11 24.96
C GLN A 557 -6.72 8.99 24.84
N GLU A 558 -5.52 8.37 24.82
CA GLU A 558 -4.28 9.10 24.59
C GLU A 558 -4.24 9.71 23.19
N GLU A 559 -4.71 8.99 22.17
CA GLU A 559 -4.84 9.46 20.81
C GLU A 559 -5.72 10.72 20.74
N GLN A 560 -6.93 10.66 21.30
CA GLN A 560 -7.84 11.81 21.33
C GLN A 560 -7.24 12.99 22.09
N GLN A 561 -6.61 12.76 23.24
CA GLN A 561 -5.96 13.83 24.00
C GLN A 561 -4.86 14.53 23.20
N LEU A 562 -4.03 13.76 22.47
CA LEU A 562 -2.97 14.33 21.62
C LEU A 562 -3.52 15.04 20.39
N ILE A 563 -4.70 14.66 19.89
CA ILE A 563 -5.43 15.40 18.85
C ILE A 563 -5.90 16.74 19.39
N ASP A 564 -6.53 16.73 20.57
CA ASP A 564 -7.09 17.92 21.22
C ASP A 564 -5.99 18.94 21.59
N ASP A 565 -4.81 18.45 21.97
CA ASP A 565 -3.62 19.28 22.22
C ASP A 565 -2.91 19.75 20.93
N HIS A 566 -3.36 19.31 19.75
CA HIS A 566 -2.72 19.55 18.46
C HIS A 566 -1.27 19.01 18.37
N PHE A 567 -0.99 17.89 19.04
CA PHE A 567 0.32 17.25 19.13
C PHE A 567 0.47 16.02 18.23
N LEU A 568 -0.63 15.32 17.92
CA LEU A 568 -0.60 14.11 17.10
C LEU A 568 -0.35 14.42 15.63
N PHE A 569 0.78 13.94 15.11
CA PHE A 569 1.01 13.89 13.66
C PHE A 569 0.29 12.68 13.05
N GLN A 570 -0.24 12.86 11.85
CA GLN A 570 -1.06 11.87 11.16
C GLN A 570 -0.22 11.06 10.18
N LYS A 571 -0.72 9.87 9.81
CA LYS A 571 -0.12 9.11 8.70
C LYS A 571 -0.14 9.99 7.44
N PRO A 572 1.00 10.16 6.75
CA PRO A 572 1.01 10.90 5.49
C PRO A 572 0.00 10.30 4.49
N GLY A 573 -0.81 11.16 3.86
CA GLY A 573 -1.79 10.74 2.86
C GLY A 573 -1.14 10.22 1.57
N GLY A 574 -1.93 9.55 0.74
CA GLY A 574 -1.49 9.16 -0.61
C GLY A 574 -1.14 10.38 -1.46
N GLY A 575 -0.06 10.30 -2.23
CA GLY A 575 0.40 11.40 -3.09
C GLY A 575 1.10 12.56 -2.37
N THR A 576 1.42 12.42 -1.09
CA THR A 576 2.25 13.37 -0.34
C THR A 576 3.74 13.09 -0.56
N LEU A 577 4.60 14.11 -0.33
CA LEU A 577 6.06 13.97 -0.40
C LEU A 577 6.56 12.78 0.43
N LEU A 578 6.10 12.64 1.67
CA LEU A 578 6.56 11.56 2.58
C LEU A 578 6.14 10.17 2.10
N THR A 579 4.96 10.04 1.49
CA THR A 579 4.49 8.76 0.95
C THR A 579 5.31 8.38 -0.29
N ASN A 580 5.50 9.31 -1.22
CA ASN A 580 6.21 9.06 -2.48
C ASN A 580 7.73 8.95 -2.30
N ALA A 581 8.28 9.56 -1.23
CA ALA A 581 9.65 9.35 -0.78
C ALA A 581 9.84 8.01 -0.04
N GLY A 582 8.76 7.26 0.24
CA GLY A 582 8.84 6.00 1.00
C GLY A 582 9.01 6.16 2.51
N ALA A 583 8.90 7.36 3.08
CA ALA A 583 8.99 7.59 4.52
C ALA A 583 7.76 7.05 5.31
N ALA A 584 6.61 6.87 4.64
CA ALA A 584 5.37 6.35 5.23
C ALA A 584 5.30 4.81 5.38
N ARG A 585 6.32 4.06 4.94
CA ARG A 585 6.35 2.59 4.98
C ARG A 585 6.19 2.03 6.40
N ASP A 586 5.48 0.92 6.55
CA ASP A 586 5.27 0.20 7.83
C ASP A 586 4.53 0.97 8.94
N TRP A 587 3.77 2.02 8.63
CA TRP A 587 3.03 2.79 9.66
C TRP A 587 2.08 1.90 10.50
N PRO A 588 2.02 2.03 11.85
CA PRO A 588 2.69 3.00 12.72
C PRO A 588 4.01 2.50 13.37
N ASP A 589 4.63 1.44 12.86
CA ASP A 589 5.80 0.78 13.46
C ASP A 589 6.99 1.73 13.64
N GLY A 590 7.60 1.79 14.82
CA GLY A 590 8.76 2.64 15.08
C GLY A 590 8.46 4.13 15.28
N ARG A 591 7.19 4.57 15.26
CA ARG A 591 6.79 5.98 15.38
C ARG A 591 6.26 6.28 16.77
N GLY A 592 6.47 7.50 17.23
CA GLY A 592 5.86 7.96 18.47
C GLY A 592 6.06 9.44 18.76
N ILE A 593 5.47 9.86 19.86
CA ILE A 593 5.44 11.26 20.30
C ILE A 593 5.94 11.32 21.73
N PHE A 594 6.76 12.32 22.04
CA PHE A 594 7.07 12.70 23.41
C PHE A 594 6.57 14.11 23.66
N HIS A 595 6.01 14.37 24.84
CA HIS A 595 5.91 15.74 25.34
C HIS A 595 6.26 15.80 26.83
N ASN A 596 6.77 16.95 27.27
CA ASN A 596 6.97 17.23 28.70
C ASN A 596 5.63 17.41 29.43
N ASP A 597 5.66 17.30 30.76
CA ASP A 597 4.47 17.44 31.62
C ASP A 597 3.77 18.79 31.42
N ALA A 598 4.55 19.85 31.14
CA ALA A 598 4.05 21.20 30.92
C ALA A 598 3.52 21.47 29.49
N LYS A 599 3.56 20.47 28.59
CA LYS A 599 3.11 20.58 27.19
C LYS A 599 3.76 21.74 26.41
N SER A 600 5.00 22.09 26.76
CA SER A 600 5.78 23.20 26.21
C SER A 600 7.03 22.76 25.44
N PHE A 601 7.31 21.45 25.47
CA PHE A 601 8.35 20.78 24.70
C PHE A 601 7.82 19.44 24.17
N LEU A 602 7.90 19.24 22.86
CA LEU A 602 7.31 18.15 22.09
C LEU A 602 8.35 17.59 21.12
N VAL A 603 8.36 16.28 20.92
CA VAL A 603 9.22 15.61 19.95
C VAL A 603 8.43 14.58 19.17
N TRP A 604 8.50 14.65 17.85
CA TRP A 604 8.01 13.60 16.95
C TRP A 604 9.17 12.69 16.54
N VAL A 605 8.94 11.38 16.59
CA VAL A 605 9.93 10.35 16.27
C VAL A 605 9.50 9.58 15.03
N ASN A 606 10.41 9.50 14.04
CA ASN A 606 10.28 8.76 12.78
C ASN A 606 9.08 9.18 11.88
N GLU A 607 8.82 10.48 11.80
CA GLU A 607 7.83 11.06 10.87
C GLU A 607 8.47 11.39 9.51
N GLU A 608 8.93 12.62 9.27
CA GLU A 608 9.77 13.00 8.11
C GLU A 608 11.26 12.76 8.36
N ASP A 609 11.71 13.02 9.58
CA ASP A 609 13.08 12.86 10.07
C ASP A 609 13.09 11.90 11.28
N HIS A 610 14.26 11.49 11.77
CA HIS A 610 14.32 10.67 12.98
C HIS A 610 13.71 11.40 14.18
N MET A 611 13.99 12.70 14.30
CA MET A 611 13.51 13.54 15.38
C MET A 611 13.09 14.91 14.86
N ARG A 612 11.86 15.35 15.18
CA ARG A 612 11.44 16.74 15.06
C ARG A 612 11.18 17.31 16.45
N VAL A 613 12.07 18.20 16.89
CA VAL A 613 12.00 18.83 18.21
C VAL A 613 11.23 20.13 18.11
N ILE A 614 10.31 20.38 19.03
CA ILE A 614 9.43 21.54 19.05
C ILE A 614 9.38 22.09 20.48
N SER A 615 9.81 23.34 20.67
CA SER A 615 9.57 24.11 21.89
C SER A 615 8.53 25.18 21.58
N MET A 616 7.48 25.28 22.39
CA MET A 616 6.39 26.23 22.13
C MET A 616 5.71 26.69 23.41
N GLU A 617 5.16 27.90 23.38
CA GLU A 617 4.44 28.51 24.51
C GLU A 617 3.64 29.73 24.05
N ASN A 618 2.53 30.02 24.73
CA ASN A 618 1.68 31.19 24.48
C ASN A 618 2.28 32.45 25.11
N THR A 619 3.46 32.83 24.63
CA THR A 619 4.26 33.94 25.14
C THR A 619 4.99 34.64 24.00
N GLY A 620 5.29 35.92 24.18
CA GLY A 620 6.22 36.66 23.34
C GLY A 620 7.69 36.55 23.78
N ASN A 621 8.00 35.79 24.84
CA ASN A 621 9.36 35.55 25.31
C ASN A 621 10.04 34.46 24.46
N VAL A 622 10.60 34.86 23.33
CA VAL A 622 11.31 33.99 22.38
C VAL A 622 12.55 33.36 23.00
N LYS A 623 13.24 34.09 23.88
CA LYS A 623 14.48 33.62 24.53
C LYS A 623 14.23 32.39 25.41
N SER A 624 13.18 32.41 26.22
CA SER A 624 12.76 31.27 27.06
C SER A 624 12.43 30.04 26.22
N VAL A 625 11.69 30.23 25.11
CA VAL A 625 11.34 29.14 24.20
C VAL A 625 12.59 28.56 23.54
N PHE A 626 13.57 29.40 23.16
CA PHE A 626 14.85 28.97 22.58
C PHE A 626 15.75 28.27 23.59
N GLU A 627 15.85 28.79 24.82
CA GLU A 627 16.57 28.14 25.92
C GLU A 627 16.05 26.72 26.18
N ARG A 628 14.72 26.57 26.26
CA ARG A 628 14.08 25.26 26.45
C ARG A 628 14.36 24.32 25.28
N PHE A 629 14.31 24.83 24.04
CA PHE A 629 14.70 24.08 22.86
C PHE A 629 16.14 23.57 22.98
N VAL A 630 17.10 24.46 23.24
CA VAL A 630 18.54 24.13 23.37
C VAL A 630 18.79 23.08 24.45
N ARG A 631 18.21 23.27 25.65
CA ARG A 631 18.34 22.30 26.75
C ARG A 631 17.78 20.93 26.35
N GLY A 632 16.67 20.91 25.61
CA GLY A 632 16.06 19.70 25.08
C GLY A 632 16.95 18.96 24.08
N VAL A 633 17.40 19.61 23.00
CA VAL A 633 18.26 18.96 22.00
C VAL A 633 19.60 18.48 22.58
N ASN A 634 20.23 19.28 23.46
CA ASN A 634 21.48 18.90 24.12
C ASN A 634 21.28 17.75 25.12
N GLY A 635 20.14 17.72 25.81
CA GLY A 635 19.76 16.63 26.70
C GLY A 635 19.62 15.29 25.96
N VAL A 636 18.96 15.31 24.80
CA VAL A 636 18.84 14.12 23.94
C VAL A 636 20.20 13.71 23.38
N GLU A 637 21.00 14.66 22.88
CA GLU A 637 22.31 14.39 22.28
C GLU A 637 23.26 13.70 23.27
N LYS A 638 23.23 14.12 24.54
CA LYS A 638 24.05 13.49 25.60
C LYS A 638 23.79 11.99 25.71
N VAL A 639 22.53 11.56 25.58
CA VAL A 639 22.16 10.14 25.62
C VAL A 639 22.52 9.42 24.31
N VAL A 640 22.31 10.07 23.17
CA VAL A 640 22.74 9.53 21.86
C VAL A 640 24.25 9.25 21.86
N LYS A 641 25.06 10.18 22.38
CA LYS A 641 26.51 10.02 22.58
C LYS A 641 26.85 8.88 23.55
N ALA A 642 26.10 8.75 24.65
CA ALA A 642 26.29 7.64 25.59
C ALA A 642 25.96 6.26 25.00
N GLU A 643 25.10 6.20 23.97
CA GLU A 643 24.81 4.99 23.19
C GLU A 643 25.84 4.73 22.07
N GLY A 644 26.94 5.50 22.02
CA GLY A 644 27.99 5.35 21.01
C GLY A 644 27.62 5.89 19.63
N ARG A 645 26.68 6.83 19.55
CA ARG A 645 26.21 7.45 18.31
C ARG A 645 26.32 8.97 18.40
N GLU A 646 26.09 9.66 17.29
CA GLU A 646 26.04 11.12 17.22
C GLU A 646 24.91 11.57 16.29
N TYR A 647 24.64 12.87 16.24
CA TYR A 647 23.77 13.40 15.20
C TYR A 647 24.49 13.41 13.85
N MET A 648 23.72 13.27 12.76
CA MET A 648 24.24 13.51 11.42
C MET A 648 24.54 15.01 11.27
N TYR A 649 25.82 15.35 11.23
CA TYR A 649 26.32 16.71 11.05
C TYR A 649 27.49 16.74 10.05
N ASP A 650 27.43 17.66 9.12
CA ASP A 650 28.47 17.92 8.14
C ASP A 650 28.98 19.36 8.27
N ASP A 651 30.29 19.59 8.08
CA ASP A 651 30.89 20.93 8.27
C ASP A 651 30.43 21.94 7.21
N HIS A 652 30.02 21.46 6.03
CA HIS A 652 29.47 22.28 4.96
C HIS A 652 27.95 22.42 5.10
N LEU A 653 27.23 21.32 5.30
CA LEU A 653 25.76 21.30 5.27
C LEU A 653 25.07 21.41 6.63
N GLY A 654 25.80 21.38 7.74
CA GLY A 654 25.25 21.38 9.09
C GLY A 654 24.51 20.10 9.44
N PHE A 655 23.43 20.20 10.22
CA PHE A 655 22.59 19.06 10.56
C PHE A 655 21.85 18.54 9.32
N LEU A 656 21.96 17.23 9.10
CA LEU A 656 21.36 16.58 7.95
C LEU A 656 19.95 16.05 8.27
N CYS A 657 19.03 16.33 7.38
CA CYS A 657 17.63 15.92 7.42
C CYS A 657 17.24 15.25 6.09
N THR A 658 16.06 14.64 6.04
CA THR A 658 15.56 13.95 4.85
C THR A 658 15.43 14.89 3.65
N CYS A 659 14.85 16.07 3.84
CA CYS A 659 14.67 17.05 2.76
C CYS A 659 15.83 18.05 2.74
N PRO A 660 16.44 18.34 1.57
CA PRO A 660 17.45 19.40 1.44
C PRO A 660 16.98 20.79 1.93
N SER A 661 15.67 21.05 1.95
CA SER A 661 15.13 22.30 2.49
C SER A 661 15.34 22.48 3.99
N ASN A 662 15.68 21.41 4.72
CA ASN A 662 15.83 21.38 6.18
C ASN A 662 17.30 21.27 6.63
N LEU A 663 18.27 21.51 5.74
CA LEU A 663 19.71 21.50 6.05
C LEU A 663 20.15 22.68 6.93
N GLY A 664 21.40 22.64 7.38
CA GLY A 664 22.04 23.64 8.24
C GLY A 664 21.58 23.48 9.67
N THR A 665 20.81 24.44 10.16
CA THR A 665 20.19 24.35 11.48
C THR A 665 18.93 23.47 11.48
N GLY A 666 18.27 23.37 10.31
CA GLY A 666 16.88 22.92 10.19
C GLY A 666 15.86 23.77 10.96
N LEU A 667 16.27 24.90 11.56
CA LEU A 667 15.54 25.61 12.61
C LEU A 667 14.52 26.60 12.05
N ARG A 668 13.26 26.46 12.46
CA ARG A 668 12.19 27.44 12.24
C ARG A 668 11.80 28.02 13.58
N ALA A 669 12.23 29.24 13.85
CA ALA A 669 11.67 30.07 14.90
C ALA A 669 10.51 30.88 14.32
N SER A 670 9.36 30.83 14.98
CA SER A 670 8.18 31.55 14.53
C SER A 670 7.35 32.10 15.67
N VAL A 671 6.63 33.18 15.36
CA VAL A 671 5.63 33.79 16.23
C VAL A 671 4.31 33.91 15.49
N MET A 672 3.22 33.55 16.17
CA MET A 672 1.87 33.91 15.74
C MET A 672 1.63 35.34 16.20
N ILE A 673 1.57 36.30 15.26
CA ILE A 673 1.63 37.73 15.56
C ILE A 673 0.57 38.54 14.80
N LYS A 674 0.07 39.60 15.44
CA LYS A 674 -1.03 40.46 14.97
C LYS A 674 -0.54 41.73 14.29
N PHE A 675 -0.96 41.95 13.05
CA PHE A 675 -0.69 43.18 12.30
C PHE A 675 -1.94 43.73 11.63
N PRO A 676 -2.89 44.31 12.40
CA PRO A 676 -4.19 44.72 11.85
C PRO A 676 -4.11 45.81 10.78
N LYS A 677 -3.06 46.65 10.76
CA LYS A 677 -2.87 47.69 9.74
C LYS A 677 -1.98 47.26 8.59
N LEU A 678 -0.80 46.69 8.86
CA LEU A 678 0.08 46.20 7.80
C LEU A 678 -0.57 45.11 6.95
N SER A 679 -1.45 44.29 7.55
CA SER A 679 -2.16 43.21 6.82
C SER A 679 -3.19 43.71 5.81
N GLU A 680 -3.64 44.97 5.89
CA GLU A 680 -4.56 45.59 4.92
C GLU A 680 -3.95 45.59 3.51
N ASN A 681 -2.62 45.62 3.40
CA ASN A 681 -1.87 45.41 2.15
C ASN A 681 -0.97 44.17 2.23
N SER A 682 -1.57 43.00 2.03
CA SER A 682 -0.89 41.70 2.15
C SER A 682 0.33 41.57 1.22
N ASP A 683 0.28 42.10 -0.01
CA ASP A 683 1.40 42.01 -0.95
C ASP A 683 2.62 42.79 -0.45
N GLN A 684 2.39 44.01 0.08
CA GLN A 684 3.46 44.80 0.70
C GLN A 684 3.99 44.11 1.96
N PHE A 685 3.12 43.48 2.76
CA PHE A 685 3.52 42.74 3.95
C PHE A 685 4.43 41.55 3.61
N TYR A 686 4.08 40.74 2.60
CA TYR A 686 4.93 39.65 2.14
C TYR A 686 6.27 40.14 1.61
N ALA A 687 6.28 41.23 0.83
CA ALA A 687 7.51 41.84 0.33
C ALA A 687 8.40 42.38 1.46
N LEU A 688 7.80 42.97 2.51
CA LEU A 688 8.51 43.42 3.70
C LEU A 688 9.13 42.25 4.46
N CYS A 689 8.38 41.17 4.65
CA CYS A 689 8.92 39.96 5.29
C CYS A 689 10.13 39.44 4.51
N ASP A 690 10.03 39.37 3.17
CA ASP A 690 11.10 38.85 2.32
C ASP A 690 12.41 39.64 2.45
N VAL A 691 12.36 40.97 2.38
CA VAL A 691 13.56 41.83 2.53
C VAL A 691 14.15 41.81 3.94
N LEU A 692 13.34 41.45 4.94
CA LEU A 692 13.76 41.30 6.34
C LEU A 692 14.30 39.87 6.64
N GLY A 693 14.39 39.00 5.64
CA GLY A 693 14.83 37.61 5.84
C GLY A 693 13.79 36.74 6.54
N LEU A 694 12.51 37.13 6.48
CA LEU A 694 11.39 36.45 7.10
C LEU A 694 10.51 35.75 6.06
N GLN A 695 9.78 34.74 6.52
CA GLN A 695 8.69 34.11 5.80
C GLN A 695 7.41 34.23 6.63
N ALA A 696 6.38 34.84 6.05
CA ALA A 696 5.05 34.91 6.63
C ALA A 696 4.11 33.87 6.00
N ARG A 697 3.26 33.26 6.82
CA ARG A 697 2.19 32.36 6.40
C ARG A 697 0.89 32.76 7.10
N GLY A 698 -0.25 32.48 6.49
CA GLY A 698 -1.54 32.70 7.16
C GLY A 698 -1.72 31.83 8.39
N SER A 699 -2.73 32.14 9.19
CA SER A 699 -2.97 31.51 10.50
C SER A 699 -3.21 29.99 10.46
N LYS A 700 -3.56 29.43 9.30
CA LYS A 700 -3.78 27.99 9.10
C LYS A 700 -2.66 27.31 8.30
N GLY A 701 -1.52 27.99 8.12
CA GLY A 701 -0.36 27.45 7.42
C GLY A 701 -0.12 28.05 6.03
N GLU A 702 0.70 27.36 5.26
CA GLU A 702 1.17 27.81 3.93
C GLU A 702 -0.01 27.96 2.97
N HIS A 703 -0.04 29.09 2.25
CA HIS A 703 -1.14 29.48 1.34
C HIS A 703 -2.52 29.74 1.99
N SER A 704 -2.60 29.83 3.33
CA SER A 704 -3.83 30.28 4.00
C SER A 704 -3.90 31.81 4.14
N PRO A 705 -5.10 32.41 4.22
CA PRO A 705 -5.24 33.84 4.50
C PRO A 705 -4.83 34.17 5.95
N PRO A 706 -4.56 35.46 6.26
CA PRO A 706 -4.37 35.89 7.65
C PRO A 706 -5.54 35.48 8.53
N GLY A 707 -5.25 35.21 9.80
CA GLY A 707 -6.27 34.99 10.80
C GLY A 707 -7.02 36.29 11.15
N PRO A 708 -8.13 36.18 11.91
CA PRO A 708 -8.87 37.33 12.40
C PRO A 708 -7.95 38.35 13.07
N GLY A 709 -8.10 39.63 12.72
CA GLY A 709 -7.25 40.71 13.27
C GLY A 709 -5.85 40.80 12.65
N GLY A 710 -5.63 40.20 11.48
CA GLY A 710 -4.35 40.28 10.76
C GLY A 710 -3.28 39.38 11.36
N VAL A 711 -3.66 38.18 11.82
CA VAL A 711 -2.73 37.22 12.45
C VAL A 711 -1.96 36.44 11.39
N TYR A 712 -0.63 36.44 11.49
CA TYR A 712 0.28 35.64 10.66
C TYR A 712 1.21 34.77 11.51
N ASP A 713 1.63 33.64 10.95
CA ASP A 713 2.81 32.89 11.38
C ASP A 713 4.05 33.49 10.70
N VAL A 714 4.84 34.26 11.44
CA VAL A 714 6.05 34.92 10.93
C VAL A 714 7.28 34.18 11.44
N SER A 715 8.17 33.79 10.54
CA SER A 715 9.35 32.95 10.85
C SER A 715 10.60 33.38 10.12
N ASN A 716 11.78 32.94 10.55
CA ASN A 716 13.01 33.06 9.75
C ASN A 716 12.88 32.31 8.42
N LYS A 717 13.37 32.91 7.32
CA LYS A 717 13.35 32.32 5.98
C LYS A 717 14.50 31.33 5.78
N ALA A 718 15.72 31.74 6.11
CA ALA A 718 16.92 30.94 5.92
C ALA A 718 17.01 29.78 6.93
N ARG A 719 17.69 28.69 6.56
CA ARG A 719 17.97 27.54 7.43
C ARG A 719 19.44 27.14 7.50
N ILE A 720 20.19 27.37 6.43
CA ILE A 720 21.62 27.04 6.27
C ILE A 720 22.43 28.33 6.06
N GLY A 721 23.74 28.26 6.33
CA GLY A 721 24.66 29.41 6.25
C GLY A 721 24.67 30.34 7.47
N PHE A 722 23.69 30.22 8.37
CA PHE A 722 23.58 31.00 9.60
C PHE A 722 23.37 30.06 10.79
N SER A 723 23.90 30.42 11.94
CA SER A 723 23.70 29.68 13.19
C SER A 723 22.26 29.80 13.71
N GLU A 724 21.88 28.92 14.64
CA GLU A 724 20.58 28.96 15.30
C GLU A 724 20.32 30.29 16.00
N VAL A 725 21.32 30.84 16.69
CA VAL A 725 21.25 32.16 17.33
C VAL A 725 20.98 33.26 16.30
N GLU A 726 21.70 33.29 15.18
CA GLU A 726 21.51 34.30 14.14
C GLU A 726 20.12 34.22 13.50
N LEU A 727 19.60 33.01 13.26
CA LEU A 727 18.26 32.83 12.68
C LEU A 727 17.15 33.26 13.64
N VAL A 728 17.27 32.93 14.93
CA VAL A 728 16.33 33.40 15.96
C VAL A 728 16.41 34.91 16.10
N GLN A 729 17.62 35.49 16.10
CA GLN A 729 17.81 36.94 16.17
C GLN A 729 17.24 37.66 14.94
N THR A 730 17.45 37.11 13.73
CA THR A 730 16.87 37.63 12.49
C THR A 730 15.35 37.70 12.57
N MET A 731 14.72 36.64 13.09
CA MET A 731 13.28 36.62 13.32
C MET A 731 12.84 37.72 14.29
N ILE A 732 13.51 37.84 15.43
CA ILE A 732 13.21 38.86 16.45
C ILE A 732 13.34 40.27 15.87
N ASP A 733 14.46 40.58 15.23
CA ASP A 733 14.76 41.92 14.70
C ASP A 733 13.78 42.31 13.60
N GLY A 734 13.46 41.37 12.69
CA GLY A 734 12.47 41.59 11.64
C GLY A 734 11.07 41.81 12.20
N VAL A 735 10.66 41.04 13.23
CA VAL A 735 9.38 41.24 13.92
C VAL A 735 9.31 42.62 14.59
N TRP A 736 10.36 43.04 15.30
CA TRP A 736 10.41 44.38 15.87
C TRP A 736 10.30 45.47 14.80
N LYS A 737 10.90 45.25 13.63
CA LYS A 737 10.77 46.20 12.52
C LYS A 737 9.34 46.26 11.99
N LEU A 738 8.64 45.13 11.89
CA LEU A 738 7.23 45.10 11.51
C LEU A 738 6.34 45.79 12.56
N ILE A 739 6.63 45.60 13.86
CA ILE A 739 5.92 46.30 14.94
C ILE A 739 6.10 47.82 14.82
N GLU A 740 7.32 48.29 14.53
CA GLU A 740 7.57 49.73 14.32
C GLU A 740 6.68 50.30 13.20
N LEU A 741 6.57 49.60 12.07
CA LEU A 741 5.75 50.02 10.93
C LEU A 741 4.24 49.97 11.24
N GLU A 742 3.81 48.95 11.98
CA GLU A 742 2.42 48.82 12.45
C GLU A 742 2.03 49.97 13.39
N GLU A 743 2.92 50.34 14.31
CA GLU A 743 2.70 51.47 15.24
C GLU A 743 2.61 52.82 14.52
N ASP A 744 3.42 53.03 13.47
CA ASP A 744 3.31 54.22 12.62
C ASP A 744 1.95 54.27 11.92
N LEU A 745 1.50 53.17 11.31
CA LEU A 745 0.19 53.09 10.66
C LEU A 745 -0.96 53.30 11.65
N LYS A 746 -0.87 52.76 12.87
CA LYS A 746 -1.86 53.00 13.94
C LYS A 746 -1.96 54.48 14.33
N LYS A 747 -0.86 55.23 14.23
CA LYS A 747 -0.82 56.69 14.46
C LYS A 747 -1.22 57.51 13.23
N GLY A 748 -1.58 56.86 12.11
CA GLY A 748 -1.92 57.53 10.86
C GLY A 748 -0.71 58.08 10.10
N LEU A 749 0.50 57.63 10.42
CA LEU A 749 1.73 58.05 9.74
C LEU A 749 1.93 57.21 8.47
N SER A 750 2.50 57.83 7.43
CA SER A 750 2.91 57.12 6.21
C SER A 750 4.18 56.32 6.46
N ILE A 751 4.18 55.05 6.04
CA ILE A 751 5.36 54.18 6.09
C ILE A 751 6.13 54.12 4.76
N ALA A 752 5.68 54.82 3.71
CA ALA A 752 6.21 54.68 2.35
C ALA A 752 7.73 54.86 2.27
N ASP A 753 8.28 55.90 2.92
CA ASP A 753 9.72 56.16 2.92
C ASP A 753 10.51 55.10 3.68
N LYS A 754 9.95 54.59 4.79
CA LYS A 754 10.58 53.52 5.57
C LYS A 754 10.60 52.21 4.78
N VAL A 755 9.49 51.88 4.11
CA VAL A 755 9.36 50.71 3.24
C VAL A 755 10.30 50.80 2.04
N ALA A 756 10.41 51.98 1.41
CA ALA A 756 11.31 52.21 0.29
C ALA A 756 12.80 52.07 0.70
N LYS A 757 13.18 52.56 1.89
CA LYS A 757 14.53 52.39 2.44
C LYS A 757 14.90 50.93 2.72
N LEU A 758 13.90 50.08 2.99
CA LEU A 758 14.08 48.63 3.13
C LEU A 758 14.18 47.91 1.77
N GLY A 759 14.07 48.63 0.64
CA GLY A 759 14.23 48.07 -0.70
C GLY A 759 12.95 47.51 -1.32
N VAL A 760 11.78 47.69 -0.69
CA VAL A 760 10.49 47.24 -1.25
C VAL A 760 10.01 48.27 -2.29
N LYS A 761 9.94 47.88 -3.57
CA LYS A 761 9.42 48.73 -4.65
C LYS A 761 7.90 48.85 -4.54
N ALA A 762 7.36 50.05 -4.72
CA ALA A 762 5.92 50.26 -4.82
C ALA A 762 5.37 49.55 -6.07
N GLY A 763 4.51 48.54 -5.90
CA GLY A 763 3.70 47.96 -6.98
C GLY A 763 4.30 46.78 -7.76
N GLY A 764 5.04 45.87 -7.13
CA GLY A 764 5.59 44.68 -7.79
C GLY A 764 4.94 43.37 -7.35
N ALA A 765 3.76 43.05 -7.86
CA ALA A 765 3.27 41.68 -7.83
C ALA A 765 4.25 40.78 -8.61
N LYS A 766 4.91 39.85 -7.93
CA LYS A 766 5.53 38.69 -8.57
C LYS A 766 4.80 37.45 -8.07
N GLY A 767 4.17 36.76 -9.02
CA GLY A 767 3.40 35.55 -8.80
C GLY A 767 4.22 34.47 -8.10
N GLY A 768 3.50 33.69 -7.29
CA GLY A 768 4.06 32.64 -6.45
C GLY A 768 4.93 31.64 -7.21
N HIS A 769 6.00 31.23 -6.55
CA HIS A 769 6.72 29.99 -6.82
C HIS A 769 6.12 28.86 -6.00
#